data_AF-A0A8C9ZIT7-F1
#
_entry.id   AF-A0A8C9ZIT7-F1
#
_cell.length_a   1.000
_cell.length_b   1.000
_cell.length_c   1.000
_cell.angle_alpha   90.00
_cell.angle_beta   90.00
_cell.angle_gamma   90.00
#
_symmetry.space_group_name_H-M   'P 1'
#
loop_
_entity.id
_entity.type
_entity.pdbx_description
1 polymer ?
#
loop_
_entity_poly.entity_id
_entity_poly.type
_entity_poly.pdbx_seq_one_letter_code
_entity_poly.pdbx_strand_id
1 'polypeptide(L)'
;MDQNTEQKKRLAKLVTADIALKKEEGEVTLLKKKIAYRDRHVEKLRKDLHNIKTELWDEKTSRANEKTKSEEIIELLTKESQEYQNNFSVEKTFREQKEKELEKLINTQTEKKDLILRVQKLRHQVQELTGNKYYALKKIEEQNQLLQNKETDMNLITEELIKLRSYAQCCKEEVEKLTPFKDRLETVQEQCERQLNELIRQKKQNYIYKKEIHLLSKEIGILTSKNEDLTILYKKLENNMEIVQQEKKTLTVHSKNQKKEAEKQRKLIENLESELNSCSELKTNFQNKEREVAKNNMARDMEIINVRNLISESDSQKRRLTVQIEGVRTEKKILTENFFKAQEEMGQMNKLIRKQHNKLKDKEREADSRSAELVMVKRKLDSLRYQLEKVREQLAETKMAQTLSVVSADKVHQLAENTLAKITAEKEKLEHEVQQYREQAVQQKRMLNLQDAEKATLEETVRENEGTVKSLRLKNKRLQLEHDIKVTILQRHLAISRRDRIRCKMPNLSSYLKLMYNQQRHTLLSMKTQDVQLLKKKNKEIEELKCKLARRPDDAIQKYQECLWDNRNLKEKVMASHGLLRAYEAKNKEVEEENKRLTDELRKLKLEHRYTHLPPISKLPQPVRFPLNSKRQSESEGKLKFAPLPPISNSLQCQGRQIRPPKRPAL
;
A
#
# COMPACT_ATOMS: atom_id res chain seq x y z
N MET A 1 -207.43 -23.05 -190.19
CA MET A 1 -207.22 -24.51 -189.99
C MET A 1 -206.09 -24.76 -188.99
N ASP A 2 -206.27 -24.44 -187.69
CA ASP A 2 -205.19 -23.74 -186.97
C ASP A 2 -204.48 -24.52 -185.84
N GLN A 3 -204.70 -25.83 -185.72
CA GLN A 3 -204.22 -26.62 -184.56
C GLN A 3 -202.73 -27.04 -184.59
N ASN A 4 -202.01 -26.86 -185.70
CA ASN A 4 -200.66 -27.44 -185.88
C ASN A 4 -199.52 -26.59 -185.28
N THR A 5 -199.65 -25.26 -185.25
CA THR A 5 -198.55 -24.36 -184.84
C THR A 5 -198.32 -24.30 -183.32
N GLU A 6 -199.34 -24.56 -182.50
CA GLU A 6 -199.17 -24.50 -181.03
C GLU A 6 -198.31 -25.66 -180.48
N GLN A 7 -198.34 -26.84 -181.10
CA GLN A 7 -197.49 -27.96 -180.68
C GLN A 7 -195.99 -27.64 -180.82
N LYS A 8 -195.59 -26.93 -181.88
CA LYS A 8 -194.19 -26.49 -182.09
C LYS A 8 -193.68 -25.56 -180.98
N LYS A 9 -194.56 -24.75 -180.36
CA LYS A 9 -194.21 -23.89 -179.21
C LYS A 9 -194.05 -24.66 -177.88
N ARG A 10 -194.57 -25.88 -177.77
CA ARG A 10 -194.44 -26.69 -176.54
C ARG A 10 -193.17 -27.56 -176.56
N LEU A 11 -192.82 -28.19 -177.69
CA LEU A 11 -191.58 -28.99 -177.80
C LEU A 11 -190.32 -28.15 -177.52
N ALA A 12 -190.25 -26.94 -178.08
CA ALA A 12 -189.07 -26.08 -177.98
C ALA A 12 -188.74 -25.62 -176.54
N LYS A 13 -189.67 -25.73 -175.57
CA LYS A 13 -189.42 -25.41 -174.16
C LYS A 13 -188.86 -26.59 -173.35
N LEU A 14 -189.05 -27.82 -173.79
CA LEU A 14 -188.56 -29.02 -173.10
C LEU A 14 -187.09 -29.29 -173.38
N VAL A 15 -186.65 -29.12 -174.63
CA VAL A 15 -185.25 -29.38 -175.03
C VAL A 15 -184.26 -28.47 -174.29
N THR A 16 -184.60 -27.19 -174.10
CA THR A 16 -183.74 -26.24 -173.37
C THR A 16 -183.63 -26.53 -171.87
N ALA A 17 -184.63 -27.19 -171.28
CA ALA A 17 -184.61 -27.58 -169.87
C ALA A 17 -183.69 -28.82 -169.64
N ASP A 18 -183.70 -29.80 -170.55
CA ASP A 18 -182.83 -30.97 -170.50
C ASP A 18 -181.33 -30.61 -170.65
N ILE A 19 -181.02 -29.57 -171.44
CA ILE A 19 -179.67 -29.02 -171.59
C ILE A 19 -179.18 -28.33 -170.31
N ALA A 20 -180.08 -27.74 -169.51
CA ALA A 20 -179.71 -27.11 -168.24
C ALA A 20 -179.34 -28.15 -167.17
N LEU A 21 -180.16 -29.19 -166.98
CA LEU A 21 -179.94 -30.26 -166.00
C LEU A 21 -178.59 -30.97 -166.18
N LYS A 22 -178.24 -31.33 -167.42
CA LYS A 22 -176.98 -31.99 -167.76
C LYS A 22 -175.72 -31.17 -167.47
N LYS A 23 -175.85 -29.86 -167.19
CA LYS A 23 -174.72 -29.00 -166.80
C LYS A 23 -174.48 -29.00 -165.30
N GLU A 24 -175.52 -29.00 -164.48
CA GLU A 24 -175.39 -28.97 -163.00
C GLU A 24 -174.81 -30.27 -162.43
N GLU A 25 -175.16 -31.44 -163.00
CA GLU A 25 -174.58 -32.73 -162.60
C GLU A 25 -173.04 -32.79 -162.76
N GLY A 26 -172.50 -32.07 -163.75
CA GLY A 26 -171.06 -31.94 -163.99
C GLY A 26 -170.32 -31.15 -162.90
N GLU A 27 -170.96 -30.18 -162.27
CA GLU A 27 -170.34 -29.34 -161.24
C GLU A 27 -170.40 -30.02 -159.85
N VAL A 28 -171.50 -30.69 -159.54
CA VAL A 28 -171.67 -31.45 -158.28
C VAL A 28 -170.65 -32.58 -158.15
N THR A 29 -170.34 -33.29 -159.24
CA THR A 29 -169.36 -34.38 -159.25
C THR A 29 -167.92 -33.88 -159.06
N LEU A 30 -167.59 -32.67 -159.53
CA LEU A 30 -166.28 -32.06 -159.33
C LEU A 30 -166.07 -31.60 -157.87
N LEU A 31 -167.10 -31.03 -157.25
CA LEU A 31 -167.06 -30.56 -155.85
C LEU A 31 -166.84 -31.70 -154.85
N LYS A 32 -167.50 -32.85 -155.02
CA LYS A 32 -167.31 -34.02 -154.15
C LYS A 32 -165.85 -34.50 -154.07
N LYS A 33 -165.09 -34.42 -155.17
CA LYS A 33 -163.65 -34.75 -155.19
C LYS A 33 -162.78 -33.78 -154.38
N LYS A 34 -163.13 -32.48 -154.31
CA LYS A 34 -162.36 -31.48 -153.56
C LYS A 34 -162.49 -31.61 -152.04
N ILE A 35 -163.65 -32.04 -151.55
CA ILE A 35 -163.92 -32.20 -150.10
C ILE A 35 -163.07 -33.35 -149.52
N ALA A 36 -163.18 -34.55 -150.10
CA ALA A 36 -162.49 -35.75 -149.61
C ALA A 36 -160.95 -35.67 -149.59
N TYR A 37 -160.35 -34.73 -150.34
CA TYR A 37 -158.91 -34.43 -150.27
C TYR A 37 -158.56 -33.58 -149.03
N ARG A 38 -159.40 -32.60 -148.67
CA ARG A 38 -159.14 -31.70 -147.54
C ARG A 38 -159.24 -32.42 -146.20
N ASP A 39 -160.25 -33.28 -146.03
CA ASP A 39 -160.47 -34.01 -144.76
C ASP A 39 -159.25 -34.88 -144.39
N ARG A 40 -158.66 -35.58 -145.38
CA ARG A 40 -157.42 -36.36 -145.21
C ARG A 40 -156.22 -35.51 -144.78
N HIS A 41 -156.18 -34.24 -145.18
CA HIS A 41 -155.08 -33.33 -144.83
C HIS A 41 -155.21 -32.78 -143.41
N VAL A 42 -156.43 -32.52 -142.94
CA VAL A 42 -156.69 -32.08 -141.56
C VAL A 42 -156.31 -33.16 -140.55
N GLU A 43 -156.69 -34.42 -140.83
CA GLU A 43 -156.46 -35.51 -139.88
C GLU A 43 -154.98 -35.91 -139.76
N LYS A 44 -154.16 -35.62 -140.78
CA LYS A 44 -152.70 -35.76 -140.67
C LYS A 44 -152.11 -34.72 -139.70
N LEU A 45 -152.45 -33.43 -139.89
CA LEU A 45 -151.96 -32.34 -139.06
C LEU A 45 -152.34 -32.49 -137.58
N ARG A 46 -153.49 -33.12 -137.28
CA ARG A 46 -153.90 -33.47 -135.91
C ARG A 46 -152.96 -34.46 -135.22
N LYS A 47 -152.42 -35.45 -135.94
CA LYS A 47 -151.42 -36.38 -135.40
C LYS A 47 -150.08 -35.69 -135.17
N ASP A 48 -149.61 -34.95 -136.17
CA ASP A 48 -148.31 -34.27 -136.12
C ASP A 48 -148.23 -33.31 -134.91
N LEU A 49 -149.33 -32.58 -134.62
CA LEU A 49 -149.43 -31.67 -133.48
C LEU A 49 -149.54 -32.37 -132.10
N HIS A 50 -149.97 -33.63 -132.06
CA HIS A 50 -150.01 -34.41 -130.81
C HIS A 50 -148.61 -34.85 -130.38
N ASN A 51 -147.80 -35.35 -131.32
CA ASN A 51 -146.43 -35.83 -131.07
C ASN A 51 -145.52 -34.72 -130.53
N ILE A 52 -145.51 -33.55 -131.18
CA ILE A 52 -144.73 -32.38 -130.76
C ILE A 52 -145.07 -31.95 -129.32
N LYS A 53 -146.33 -32.18 -128.89
CA LYS A 53 -146.81 -31.81 -127.56
C LYS A 53 -146.35 -32.78 -126.46
N THR A 54 -146.04 -34.04 -126.78
CA THR A 54 -145.41 -34.99 -125.85
C THR A 54 -143.90 -34.75 -125.74
N GLU A 55 -143.20 -34.59 -126.87
CA GLU A 55 -141.75 -34.32 -126.92
C GLU A 55 -141.37 -33.09 -126.06
N LEU A 56 -142.15 -32.00 -126.15
CA LEU A 56 -141.97 -30.77 -125.35
C LEU A 56 -142.20 -30.95 -123.84
N TRP A 57 -142.87 -32.02 -123.41
CA TRP A 57 -143.14 -32.28 -121.99
C TRP A 57 -142.01 -33.07 -121.35
N ASP A 58 -141.51 -34.09 -122.05
CA ASP A 58 -140.42 -34.96 -121.61
C ASP A 58 -139.08 -34.20 -121.50
N GLU A 59 -138.76 -33.31 -122.45
CA GLU A 59 -137.53 -32.52 -122.33
C GLU A 59 -137.61 -31.50 -121.17
N LYS A 60 -138.81 -30.99 -120.86
CA LYS A 60 -139.01 -30.08 -119.73
C LYS A 60 -138.77 -30.77 -118.38
N THR A 61 -139.14 -32.04 -118.23
CA THR A 61 -138.80 -32.82 -117.03
C THR A 61 -137.33 -33.22 -116.99
N SER A 62 -136.69 -33.49 -118.13
CA SER A 62 -135.24 -33.76 -118.18
C SER A 62 -134.41 -32.60 -117.64
N ARG A 63 -134.61 -31.38 -118.15
CA ARG A 63 -133.85 -30.18 -117.74
C ARG A 63 -134.07 -29.81 -116.26
N ALA A 64 -135.22 -30.18 -115.68
CA ALA A 64 -135.46 -29.98 -114.24
C ALA A 64 -134.56 -30.88 -113.39
N ASN A 65 -134.47 -32.18 -113.73
CA ASN A 65 -133.66 -33.16 -113.02
C ASN A 65 -132.15 -32.88 -113.12
N GLU A 66 -131.67 -32.39 -114.27
CA GLU A 66 -130.26 -31.98 -114.44
C GLU A 66 -129.91 -30.78 -113.55
N LYS A 67 -130.83 -29.82 -113.39
CA LYS A 67 -130.63 -28.68 -112.50
C LYS A 67 -130.48 -29.12 -111.05
N THR A 68 -131.37 -29.98 -110.55
CA THR A 68 -131.32 -30.46 -109.14
C THR A 68 -130.00 -31.17 -108.84
N LYS A 69 -129.55 -32.08 -109.72
CA LYS A 69 -128.24 -32.74 -109.58
C LYS A 69 -127.06 -31.77 -109.58
N SER A 70 -127.15 -30.70 -110.37
CA SER A 70 -126.10 -29.67 -110.41
C SER A 70 -126.03 -28.88 -109.10
N GLU A 71 -127.19 -28.60 -108.48
CA GLU A 71 -127.28 -27.91 -107.19
C GLU A 71 -126.77 -28.81 -106.04
N GLU A 72 -127.08 -30.12 -106.05
CA GLU A 72 -126.55 -31.11 -105.09
C GLU A 72 -125.01 -31.21 -105.13
N ILE A 73 -124.41 -31.24 -106.34
CA ILE A 73 -122.95 -31.30 -106.52
C ILE A 73 -122.26 -30.04 -105.98
N ILE A 74 -122.85 -28.85 -106.20
CA ILE A 74 -122.31 -27.59 -105.69
C ILE A 74 -122.36 -27.56 -104.15
N GLU A 75 -123.43 -28.06 -103.52
CA GLU A 75 -123.53 -28.12 -102.06
C GLU A 75 -122.49 -29.08 -101.44
N LEU A 76 -122.23 -30.22 -102.10
CA LEU A 76 -121.17 -31.17 -101.70
C LEU A 76 -119.77 -30.55 -101.77
N LEU A 77 -119.40 -29.97 -102.92
CA LEU A 77 -118.08 -29.33 -103.09
C LEU A 77 -117.87 -28.14 -102.15
N THR A 78 -118.94 -27.41 -101.82
CA THR A 78 -118.89 -26.32 -100.84
C THR A 78 -118.61 -26.85 -99.43
N LYS A 79 -119.19 -27.99 -99.04
CA LYS A 79 -118.92 -28.66 -97.76
C LYS A 79 -117.49 -29.19 -97.68
N GLU A 80 -117.02 -29.89 -98.71
CA GLU A 80 -115.63 -30.37 -98.77
C GLU A 80 -114.62 -29.22 -98.68
N SER A 81 -114.82 -28.13 -99.44
CA SER A 81 -113.96 -26.94 -99.39
C SER A 81 -113.89 -26.33 -97.99
N GLN A 82 -115.03 -26.22 -97.30
CA GLN A 82 -115.08 -25.70 -95.93
C GLN A 82 -114.39 -26.67 -94.94
N GLU A 83 -114.51 -27.97 -95.14
CA GLU A 83 -113.83 -28.99 -94.32
C GLU A 83 -112.30 -28.95 -94.50
N TYR A 84 -111.80 -28.84 -95.74
CA TYR A 84 -110.37 -28.63 -95.99
C TYR A 84 -109.84 -27.34 -95.33
N GLN A 85 -110.60 -26.24 -95.40
CA GLN A 85 -110.20 -24.97 -94.79
C GLN A 85 -110.22 -25.03 -93.25
N ASN A 86 -111.15 -25.77 -92.66
CA ASN A 86 -111.18 -26.07 -91.23
C ASN A 86 -109.96 -26.94 -90.84
N ASN A 87 -109.70 -28.02 -91.56
CA ASN A 87 -108.59 -28.95 -91.31
C ASN A 87 -107.22 -28.26 -91.43
N PHE A 88 -107.02 -27.39 -92.43
CA PHE A 88 -105.82 -26.56 -92.55
C PHE A 88 -105.63 -25.62 -91.35
N SER A 89 -106.73 -25.04 -90.84
CA SER A 89 -106.69 -24.16 -89.67
C SER A 89 -106.30 -24.92 -88.40
N VAL A 90 -106.85 -26.13 -88.20
CA VAL A 90 -106.48 -27.02 -87.08
C VAL A 90 -105.01 -27.43 -87.17
N GLU A 91 -104.57 -27.96 -88.31
CA GLU A 91 -103.17 -28.36 -88.56
C GLU A 91 -102.18 -27.20 -88.32
N LYS A 92 -102.52 -25.98 -88.77
CA LYS A 92 -101.72 -24.78 -88.48
C LYS A 92 -101.58 -24.55 -86.97
N THR A 93 -102.69 -24.56 -86.22
CA THR A 93 -102.61 -24.36 -84.76
C THR A 93 -101.87 -25.49 -84.04
N PHE A 94 -101.95 -26.72 -84.54
CA PHE A 94 -101.19 -27.85 -83.99
C PHE A 94 -99.68 -27.70 -84.22
N ARG A 95 -99.26 -27.25 -85.42
CA ARG A 95 -97.84 -26.93 -85.70
C ARG A 95 -97.33 -25.81 -84.82
N GLU A 96 -98.06 -24.71 -84.72
CA GLU A 96 -97.69 -23.59 -83.84
C GLU A 96 -97.57 -24.02 -82.37
N GLN A 97 -98.38 -24.97 -81.89
CA GLN A 97 -98.23 -25.56 -80.57
C GLN A 97 -96.97 -26.43 -80.46
N LYS A 98 -96.70 -27.28 -81.45
CA LYS A 98 -95.50 -28.15 -81.47
C LYS A 98 -94.19 -27.37 -81.55
N GLU A 99 -94.15 -26.28 -82.31
CA GLU A 99 -93.00 -25.37 -82.36
C GLU A 99 -92.76 -24.70 -80.99
N LYS A 100 -93.83 -24.20 -80.34
CA LYS A 100 -93.76 -23.61 -78.98
C LYS A 100 -93.40 -24.65 -77.90
N GLU A 101 -93.71 -25.93 -78.09
CA GLU A 101 -93.21 -27.02 -77.23
C GLU A 101 -91.72 -27.28 -77.49
N LEU A 102 -91.30 -27.35 -78.74
CA LEU A 102 -89.90 -27.60 -79.13
C LEU A 102 -88.97 -26.49 -78.62
N GLU A 103 -89.38 -25.23 -78.73
CA GLU A 103 -88.63 -24.06 -78.25
C GLU A 103 -88.44 -24.08 -76.73
N LYS A 104 -89.49 -24.44 -75.97
CA LYS A 104 -89.37 -24.68 -74.51
C LYS A 104 -88.40 -25.83 -74.19
N LEU A 105 -88.39 -26.88 -75.01
CA LEU A 105 -87.50 -28.03 -74.84
C LEU A 105 -86.03 -27.67 -75.16
N ILE A 106 -85.80 -26.78 -76.13
CA ILE A 106 -84.48 -26.21 -76.43
C ILE A 106 -84.00 -25.31 -75.28
N ASN A 107 -84.86 -24.40 -74.79
CA ASN A 107 -84.51 -23.47 -73.72
C ASN A 107 -84.24 -24.18 -72.38
N THR A 108 -85.06 -25.16 -71.99
CA THR A 108 -84.76 -25.97 -70.79
C THR A 108 -83.50 -26.83 -70.95
N GLN A 109 -83.13 -27.22 -72.17
CA GLN A 109 -81.88 -27.94 -72.45
C GLN A 109 -80.64 -27.02 -72.48
N THR A 110 -80.77 -25.72 -72.79
CA THR A 110 -79.67 -24.74 -72.61
C THR A 110 -79.51 -24.37 -71.13
N GLU A 111 -80.59 -24.05 -70.42
CA GLU A 111 -80.59 -23.84 -68.97
C GLU A 111 -79.93 -25.01 -68.21
N LYS A 112 -80.24 -26.24 -68.61
CA LYS A 112 -79.62 -27.46 -68.05
C LYS A 112 -78.12 -27.54 -68.31
N LYS A 113 -77.62 -27.12 -69.47
CA LYS A 113 -76.17 -27.06 -69.75
C LYS A 113 -75.48 -26.01 -68.87
N ASP A 114 -76.08 -24.83 -68.73
CA ASP A 114 -75.54 -23.75 -67.91
C ASP A 114 -75.54 -24.12 -66.42
N LEU A 115 -76.58 -24.80 -65.94
CA LEU A 115 -76.64 -25.37 -64.59
C LEU A 115 -75.54 -26.42 -64.36
N ILE A 116 -75.28 -27.31 -65.34
CA ILE A 116 -74.19 -28.29 -65.24
C ILE A 116 -72.83 -27.60 -65.15
N LEU A 117 -72.55 -26.60 -66.00
CA LEU A 117 -71.31 -25.81 -65.96
C LEU A 117 -71.16 -25.07 -64.62
N ARG A 118 -72.25 -24.48 -64.10
CA ARG A 118 -72.27 -23.77 -62.81
C ARG A 118 -72.02 -24.73 -61.63
N VAL A 119 -72.60 -25.93 -61.66
CA VAL A 119 -72.34 -26.98 -60.66
C VAL A 119 -70.90 -27.50 -60.75
N GLN A 120 -70.33 -27.66 -61.94
CA GLN A 120 -68.91 -28.03 -62.11
C GLN A 120 -67.98 -26.97 -61.52
N LYS A 121 -68.22 -25.67 -61.82
CA LYS A 121 -67.45 -24.55 -61.27
C LYS A 121 -67.55 -24.49 -59.74
N LEU A 122 -68.74 -24.64 -59.18
CA LEU A 122 -68.94 -24.69 -57.72
C LEU A 122 -68.25 -25.89 -57.07
N ARG A 123 -68.29 -27.08 -57.70
CA ARG A 123 -67.56 -28.26 -57.21
C ARG A 123 -66.05 -28.01 -57.14
N HIS A 124 -65.48 -27.38 -58.17
CA HIS A 124 -64.04 -27.06 -58.18
C HIS A 124 -63.67 -26.07 -57.08
N GLN A 125 -64.46 -24.99 -56.91
CA GLN A 125 -64.27 -24.01 -55.83
C GLN A 125 -64.38 -24.65 -54.43
N VAL A 126 -65.34 -25.56 -54.21
CA VAL A 126 -65.44 -26.33 -52.96
C VAL A 126 -64.21 -27.22 -52.74
N GLN A 127 -63.66 -27.80 -53.80
CA GLN A 127 -62.47 -28.64 -53.74
C GLN A 127 -61.20 -27.82 -53.40
N GLU A 128 -61.02 -26.65 -54.02
CA GLU A 128 -59.96 -25.68 -53.69
C GLU A 128 -60.08 -25.19 -52.23
N LEU A 129 -61.28 -24.76 -51.81
CA LEU A 129 -61.55 -24.31 -50.43
C LEU A 129 -61.31 -25.43 -49.41
N THR A 130 -61.60 -26.68 -49.74
CA THR A 130 -61.33 -27.84 -48.89
C THR A 130 -59.82 -28.09 -48.76
N GLY A 131 -59.07 -28.01 -49.85
CA GLY A 131 -57.60 -28.10 -49.84
C GLY A 131 -56.96 -26.97 -49.01
N ASN A 132 -57.41 -25.73 -49.22
CA ASN A 132 -56.96 -24.56 -48.46
C ASN A 132 -57.29 -24.68 -46.97
N LYS A 133 -58.48 -25.18 -46.61
CA LYS A 133 -58.86 -25.48 -45.21
C LYS A 133 -57.93 -26.53 -44.60
N TYR A 134 -57.62 -27.61 -45.32
CA TYR A 134 -56.75 -28.68 -44.82
C TYR A 134 -55.32 -28.20 -44.58
N TYR A 135 -54.77 -27.41 -45.52
CA TYR A 135 -53.47 -26.76 -45.37
C TYR A 135 -53.43 -25.77 -44.20
N ALA A 136 -54.48 -24.95 -44.03
CA ALA A 136 -54.58 -24.02 -42.89
C ALA A 136 -54.66 -24.76 -41.55
N LEU A 137 -55.45 -25.83 -41.45
CA LEU A 137 -55.53 -26.67 -40.25
C LEU A 137 -54.17 -27.28 -39.89
N LYS A 138 -53.47 -27.91 -40.86
CA LYS A 138 -52.13 -28.47 -40.63
C LYS A 138 -51.15 -27.42 -40.13
N LYS A 139 -51.19 -26.20 -40.69
CA LYS A 139 -50.31 -25.10 -40.30
C LYS A 139 -50.61 -24.56 -38.89
N ILE A 140 -51.88 -24.56 -38.48
CA ILE A 140 -52.29 -24.24 -37.09
C ILE A 140 -51.81 -25.33 -36.14
N GLU A 141 -51.89 -26.60 -36.52
CA GLU A 141 -51.44 -27.74 -35.71
C GLU A 141 -49.91 -27.75 -35.52
N GLU A 142 -49.14 -27.45 -36.58
CA GLU A 142 -47.70 -27.19 -36.53
C GLU A 142 -47.35 -26.01 -35.61
N GLN A 143 -48.14 -24.93 -35.63
CA GLN A 143 -47.96 -23.77 -34.73
C GLN A 143 -48.29 -24.10 -33.27
N ASN A 144 -49.33 -24.90 -33.01
CA ASN A 144 -49.71 -25.32 -31.66
C ASN A 144 -48.63 -26.21 -31.03
N GLN A 145 -48.07 -27.16 -31.79
CA GLN A 145 -46.92 -27.96 -31.32
C GLN A 145 -45.70 -27.09 -31.02
N LEU A 146 -45.42 -26.08 -31.85
CA LEU A 146 -44.32 -25.14 -31.60
C LEU A 146 -44.56 -24.27 -30.35
N LEU A 147 -45.80 -23.89 -30.05
CA LEU A 147 -46.17 -23.18 -28.82
C LEU A 147 -46.00 -24.08 -27.58
N GLN A 148 -46.49 -25.32 -27.65
CA GLN A 148 -46.38 -26.29 -26.56
C GLN A 148 -44.92 -26.60 -26.20
N ASN A 149 -44.04 -26.75 -27.20
CA ASN A 149 -42.60 -26.93 -26.97
C ASN A 149 -41.98 -25.71 -26.28
N LYS A 150 -42.32 -24.49 -26.72
CA LYS A 150 -41.85 -23.25 -26.08
C LYS A 150 -42.35 -23.09 -24.65
N GLU A 151 -43.56 -23.55 -24.34
CA GLU A 151 -44.09 -23.57 -22.98
C GLU A 151 -43.30 -24.53 -22.09
N THR A 152 -42.93 -25.72 -22.59
CA THR A 152 -42.03 -26.63 -21.86
C THR A 152 -40.62 -26.03 -21.64
N ASP A 153 -40.07 -25.33 -22.63
CA ASP A 153 -38.77 -24.63 -22.48
C ASP A 153 -38.87 -23.52 -21.41
N MET A 154 -39.96 -22.74 -21.40
CA MET A 154 -40.18 -21.66 -20.42
C MET A 154 -40.30 -22.21 -18.99
N ASN A 155 -40.96 -23.35 -18.82
CA ASN A 155 -41.05 -24.04 -17.53
C ASN A 155 -39.69 -24.55 -17.04
N LEU A 156 -38.87 -25.13 -17.93
CA LEU A 156 -37.50 -25.56 -17.60
C LEU A 156 -36.61 -24.36 -17.19
N ILE A 157 -36.66 -23.25 -17.93
CA ILE A 157 -35.96 -22.01 -17.58
C ILE A 157 -36.44 -21.45 -16.23
N THR A 158 -37.74 -21.53 -15.95
CA THR A 158 -38.30 -21.08 -14.67
C THR A 158 -37.81 -21.93 -13.50
N GLU A 159 -37.71 -23.25 -13.65
CA GLU A 159 -37.08 -24.12 -12.65
C GLU A 159 -35.59 -23.78 -12.42
N GLU A 160 -34.81 -23.54 -13.48
CA GLU A 160 -33.40 -23.15 -13.35
C GLU A 160 -33.24 -21.79 -12.65
N LEU A 161 -34.10 -20.82 -12.95
CA LEU A 161 -34.11 -19.53 -12.24
C LEU A 161 -34.46 -19.67 -10.75
N ILE A 162 -35.34 -20.60 -10.37
CA ILE A 162 -35.63 -20.92 -8.96
C ILE A 162 -34.40 -21.55 -8.28
N LYS A 163 -33.74 -22.51 -8.94
CA LYS A 163 -32.50 -23.16 -8.45
C LYS A 163 -31.35 -22.15 -8.31
N LEU A 164 -31.20 -21.22 -9.26
CA LEU A 164 -30.20 -20.15 -9.21
C LEU A 164 -30.49 -19.14 -8.10
N ARG A 165 -31.76 -18.79 -7.86
CA ARG A 165 -32.16 -17.92 -6.73
C ARG A 165 -31.84 -18.56 -5.37
N SER A 166 -32.11 -19.85 -5.18
CA SER A 166 -31.78 -20.53 -3.92
C SER A 166 -30.26 -20.61 -3.71
N TYR A 167 -29.49 -20.92 -4.74
CA TYR A 167 -28.02 -20.90 -4.68
C TYR A 167 -27.47 -19.51 -4.34
N ALA A 168 -27.97 -18.45 -5.01
CA ALA A 168 -27.55 -17.08 -4.74
C ALA A 168 -27.89 -16.63 -3.31
N GLN A 169 -28.99 -17.12 -2.74
CA GLN A 169 -29.34 -16.88 -1.34
C GLN A 169 -28.36 -17.59 -0.38
N CYS A 170 -28.03 -18.86 -0.63
CA CYS A 170 -27.00 -19.56 0.15
C CYS A 170 -25.64 -18.85 0.12
N CYS A 171 -25.21 -18.35 -1.04
CA CYS A 171 -23.97 -17.58 -1.16
C CYS A 171 -24.00 -16.26 -0.35
N LYS A 172 -25.15 -15.58 -0.25
CA LYS A 172 -25.28 -14.40 0.62
C LYS A 172 -25.08 -14.78 2.10
N GLU A 173 -25.73 -15.84 2.55
CA GLU A 173 -25.58 -16.29 3.93
C GLU A 173 -24.16 -16.75 4.25
N GLU A 174 -23.43 -17.34 3.30
CA GLU A 174 -22.00 -17.65 3.45
C GLU A 174 -21.14 -16.39 3.55
N VAL A 175 -21.40 -15.36 2.73
CA VAL A 175 -20.72 -14.06 2.83
C VAL A 175 -21.01 -13.40 4.18
N GLU A 176 -22.25 -13.39 4.64
CA GLU A 176 -22.64 -12.86 5.96
C GLU A 176 -21.91 -13.59 7.11
N LYS A 177 -21.79 -14.93 7.02
CA LYS A 177 -21.02 -15.76 7.97
C LYS A 177 -19.51 -15.46 7.93
N LEU A 178 -18.97 -14.97 6.81
CA LEU A 178 -17.56 -14.61 6.65
C LEU A 178 -17.22 -13.19 7.15
N THR A 179 -18.17 -12.25 7.16
CA THR A 179 -17.97 -10.87 7.66
C THR A 179 -17.28 -10.81 9.03
N PRO A 180 -17.76 -11.49 10.10
CA PRO A 180 -17.12 -11.41 11.42
C PRO A 180 -15.71 -12.06 11.47
N PHE A 181 -15.31 -12.85 10.48
CA PHE A 181 -13.92 -13.31 10.34
C PHE A 181 -13.03 -12.26 9.70
N LYS A 182 -13.53 -11.45 8.76
CA LYS A 182 -12.83 -10.26 8.25
C LYS A 182 -12.57 -9.26 9.39
N ASP A 183 -13.61 -8.93 10.15
CA ASP A 183 -13.51 -7.94 11.24
C ASP A 183 -12.55 -8.42 12.35
N ARG A 184 -12.51 -9.73 12.61
CA ARG A 184 -11.49 -10.36 13.48
C ARG A 184 -10.08 -10.32 12.90
N LEU A 185 -9.90 -10.50 11.59
CA LEU A 185 -8.59 -10.37 10.94
C LEU A 185 -8.07 -8.93 11.00
N GLU A 186 -8.95 -7.96 10.78
CA GLU A 186 -8.64 -6.52 10.80
C GLU A 186 -8.25 -6.06 12.22
N THR A 187 -9.02 -6.46 13.24
CA THR A 187 -8.67 -6.18 14.65
C THR A 187 -7.43 -6.94 15.15
N VAL A 188 -7.13 -8.14 14.62
CA VAL A 188 -5.86 -8.84 14.91
C VAL A 188 -4.68 -8.16 14.21
N GLN A 189 -4.85 -7.65 12.99
CA GLN A 189 -3.81 -6.87 12.31
C GLN A 189 -3.48 -5.61 13.11
N GLU A 190 -4.48 -4.84 13.55
CA GLU A 190 -4.26 -3.68 14.43
C GLU A 190 -3.49 -4.05 15.70
N GLN A 191 -3.80 -5.18 16.35
CA GLN A 191 -3.07 -5.63 17.53
C GLN A 191 -1.60 -5.97 17.22
N CYS A 192 -1.33 -6.63 16.09
CA CYS A 192 0.03 -6.90 15.63
C CYS A 192 0.81 -5.62 15.33
N GLU A 193 0.19 -4.62 14.71
CA GLU A 193 0.82 -3.32 14.43
C GLU A 193 1.10 -2.52 15.72
N ARG A 194 0.17 -2.51 16.68
CA ARG A 194 0.37 -1.92 18.01
C ARG A 194 1.53 -2.60 18.75
N GLN A 195 1.61 -3.94 18.74
CA GLN A 195 2.71 -4.70 19.35
C GLN A 195 4.06 -4.44 18.67
N LEU A 196 4.09 -4.37 17.33
CA LEU A 196 5.30 -4.06 16.57
C LEU A 196 5.85 -2.67 16.92
N ASN A 197 4.97 -1.67 17.01
CA ASN A 197 5.36 -0.30 17.38
C ASN A 197 5.90 -0.21 18.81
N GLU A 198 5.30 -0.94 19.77
CA GLU A 198 5.81 -1.01 21.14
C GLU A 198 7.18 -1.74 21.20
N LEU A 199 7.36 -2.82 20.44
CA LEU A 199 8.64 -3.53 20.35
C LEU A 199 9.74 -2.64 19.73
N ILE A 200 9.39 -1.77 18.77
CA ILE A 200 10.28 -0.73 18.23
C ILE A 200 10.64 0.31 19.31
N ARG A 201 9.67 0.77 20.12
CA ARG A 201 9.92 1.69 21.26
C ARG A 201 10.88 1.07 22.27
N GLN A 202 10.64 -0.17 22.68
CA GLN A 202 11.49 -0.93 23.61
C GLN A 202 12.89 -1.19 23.06
N LYS A 203 13.05 -1.41 21.74
CA LYS A 203 14.38 -1.49 21.10
C LYS A 203 15.15 -0.17 21.15
N LYS A 204 14.49 0.97 20.88
CA LYS A 204 15.11 2.29 21.01
C LYS A 204 15.55 2.56 22.45
N GLN A 205 14.71 2.24 23.43
CA GLN A 205 15.00 2.44 24.85
C GLN A 205 16.12 1.54 25.37
N ASN A 206 16.15 0.25 24.97
CA ASN A 206 17.29 -0.64 25.26
C ASN A 206 18.61 -0.16 24.63
N TYR A 207 18.58 0.49 23.46
CA TYR A 207 19.78 1.07 22.86
C TYR A 207 20.31 2.29 23.65
N ILE A 208 19.41 3.09 24.22
CA ILE A 208 19.77 4.18 25.15
C ILE A 208 20.40 3.60 26.43
N TYR A 209 19.71 2.67 27.11
CA TYR A 209 20.25 2.01 28.31
C TYR A 209 21.60 1.31 28.05
N LYS A 210 21.80 0.71 26.88
CA LYS A 210 23.10 0.11 26.52
C LYS A 210 24.21 1.15 26.37
N LYS A 211 23.92 2.37 25.92
CA LYS A 211 24.89 3.48 25.91
C LYS A 211 25.19 3.99 27.32
N GLU A 212 24.16 4.17 28.15
CA GLU A 212 24.31 4.61 29.55
C GLU A 212 25.13 3.61 30.37
N ILE A 213 24.82 2.31 30.27
CA ILE A 213 25.59 1.23 30.91
C ILE A 213 27.06 1.25 30.44
N HIS A 214 27.34 1.53 29.17
CA HIS A 214 28.72 1.62 28.67
C HIS A 214 29.47 2.84 29.23
N LEU A 215 28.81 4.00 29.33
CA LEU A 215 29.37 5.21 29.95
C LEU A 215 29.66 4.98 31.44
N LEU A 216 28.69 4.44 32.19
CA LEU A 216 28.85 4.09 33.60
C LEU A 216 29.94 3.04 33.81
N SER A 217 30.06 2.04 32.93
CA SER A 217 31.14 1.04 33.00
C SER A 217 32.52 1.67 32.79
N LYS A 218 32.63 2.68 31.91
CA LYS A 218 33.88 3.43 31.69
C LYS A 218 34.22 4.30 32.90
N GLU A 219 33.24 4.94 33.52
CA GLU A 219 33.40 5.72 34.75
C GLU A 219 33.82 4.84 35.93
N ILE A 220 33.17 3.69 36.12
CA ILE A 220 33.57 2.68 37.10
C ILE A 220 35.03 2.25 36.87
N GLY A 221 35.44 1.99 35.62
CA GLY A 221 36.85 1.66 35.32
C GLY A 221 37.84 2.76 35.74
N ILE A 222 37.51 4.03 35.50
CA ILE A 222 38.32 5.18 35.93
C ILE A 222 38.36 5.29 37.46
N LEU A 223 37.24 5.08 38.14
CA LEU A 223 37.16 5.13 39.60
C LEU A 223 37.91 3.95 40.26
N THR A 224 37.84 2.75 39.68
CA THR A 224 38.59 1.57 40.14
C THR A 224 40.09 1.82 40.05
N SER A 225 40.60 2.30 38.91
CA SER A 225 42.02 2.65 38.73
C SER A 225 42.48 3.71 39.74
N LYS A 226 41.68 4.77 39.98
CA LYS A 226 41.97 5.77 41.03
C LYS A 226 42.00 5.16 42.43
N ASN A 227 41.15 4.17 42.71
CA ASN A 227 41.10 3.50 44.01
C ASN A 227 42.28 2.53 44.20
N GLU A 228 42.77 1.91 43.12
CA GLU A 228 44.02 1.14 43.10
C GLU A 228 45.23 2.05 43.36
N ASP A 229 45.32 3.21 42.69
CA ASP A 229 46.35 4.23 42.94
C ASP A 229 46.33 4.72 44.40
N LEU A 230 45.15 5.04 44.94
CA LEU A 230 44.97 5.40 46.34
C LEU A 230 45.39 4.27 47.29
N THR A 231 45.06 3.02 46.98
CA THR A 231 45.47 1.84 47.78
C THR A 231 46.99 1.67 47.80
N ILE A 232 47.66 1.91 46.67
CA ILE A 232 49.13 1.93 46.56
C ILE A 232 49.72 3.09 47.39
N LEU A 233 49.08 4.26 47.38
CA LEU A 233 49.46 5.41 48.19
C LEU A 233 49.32 5.15 49.69
N TYR A 234 48.21 4.57 50.13
CA TYR A 234 47.99 4.18 51.53
C TYR A 234 49.06 3.19 52.01
N LYS A 235 49.34 2.13 51.25
CA LYS A 235 50.40 1.17 51.59
C LYS A 235 51.80 1.80 51.65
N LYS A 236 52.12 2.75 50.77
CA LYS A 236 53.38 3.53 50.87
C LYS A 236 53.43 4.37 52.14
N LEU A 237 52.33 5.01 52.52
CA LEU A 237 52.25 5.86 53.71
C LEU A 237 52.30 5.02 55.01
N GLU A 238 51.67 3.84 55.01
CA GLU A 238 51.74 2.84 56.07
C GLU A 238 53.18 2.32 56.27
N ASN A 239 53.86 1.88 55.20
CA ASN A 239 55.27 1.51 55.24
C ASN A 239 56.17 2.65 55.76
N ASN A 240 55.91 3.89 55.33
CA ASN A 240 56.63 5.06 55.83
C ASN A 240 56.40 5.30 57.33
N MET A 241 55.18 5.06 57.84
CA MET A 241 54.94 5.10 59.29
C MET A 241 55.67 3.99 60.03
N GLU A 242 55.78 2.78 59.48
CA GLU A 242 56.56 1.71 60.11
C GLU A 242 58.05 2.08 60.21
N ILE A 243 58.63 2.66 59.15
CA ILE A 243 60.00 3.17 59.14
C ILE A 243 60.18 4.25 60.23
N VAL A 244 59.31 5.26 60.25
CA VAL A 244 59.36 6.34 61.26
C VAL A 244 59.16 5.79 62.69
N GLN A 245 58.36 4.73 62.88
CA GLN A 245 58.25 4.05 64.17
C GLN A 245 59.51 3.27 64.55
N GLN A 246 60.23 2.67 63.59
CA GLN A 246 61.53 2.03 63.83
C GLN A 246 62.61 3.05 64.18
N GLU A 247 62.69 4.17 63.44
CA GLU A 247 63.58 5.31 63.74
C GLU A 247 63.28 5.91 65.12
N LYS A 248 61.99 6.10 65.46
CA LYS A 248 61.59 6.54 66.81
C LYS A 248 62.05 5.55 67.89
N LYS A 249 61.99 4.24 67.64
CA LYS A 249 62.49 3.21 68.58
C LYS A 249 64.02 3.30 68.74
N THR A 250 64.79 3.40 67.65
CA THR A 250 66.26 3.49 67.73
C THR A 250 66.72 4.80 68.38
N LEU A 251 66.09 5.95 68.05
CA LEU A 251 66.33 7.24 68.71
C LEU A 251 66.00 7.19 70.21
N THR A 252 64.90 6.53 70.59
CA THR A 252 64.53 6.34 72.01
C THR A 252 65.57 5.50 72.76
N VAL A 253 66.10 4.44 72.14
CA VAL A 253 67.19 3.64 72.71
C VAL A 253 68.48 4.47 72.83
N HIS A 254 68.84 5.24 71.81
CA HIS A 254 70.01 6.11 71.82
C HIS A 254 69.92 7.17 72.93
N SER A 255 68.79 7.87 73.04
CA SER A 255 68.53 8.85 74.12
C SER A 255 68.56 8.19 75.51
N LYS A 256 67.99 6.99 75.67
CA LYS A 256 68.03 6.24 76.95
C LYS A 256 69.46 5.82 77.32
N ASN A 257 70.33 5.54 76.34
CA ASN A 257 71.75 5.26 76.57
C ASN A 257 72.54 6.53 76.90
N GLN A 258 72.33 7.64 76.19
CA GLN A 258 72.90 8.95 76.56
C GLN A 258 72.52 9.35 77.98
N LYS A 259 71.25 9.17 78.38
CA LYS A 259 70.80 9.47 79.74
C LYS A 259 71.53 8.62 80.79
N LYS A 260 71.71 7.30 80.54
CA LYS A 260 72.51 6.42 81.42
C LYS A 260 73.96 6.91 81.56
N GLU A 261 74.57 7.44 80.50
CA GLU A 261 75.94 7.94 80.55
C GLU A 261 76.03 9.25 81.35
N ALA A 262 75.09 10.16 81.17
CA ALA A 262 74.95 11.36 82.00
C ALA A 262 74.69 11.02 83.48
N GLU A 263 73.94 9.94 83.77
CA GLU A 263 73.72 9.43 85.13
C GLU A 263 75.03 8.95 85.79
N LYS A 264 75.93 8.30 85.04
CA LYS A 264 77.28 7.96 85.53
C LYS A 264 78.13 9.20 85.80
N GLN A 265 78.10 10.17 84.88
CA GLN A 265 78.87 11.42 85.03
C GLN A 265 78.41 12.22 86.25
N ARG A 266 77.11 12.25 86.55
CA ARG A 266 76.57 12.83 87.79
C ARG A 266 77.13 12.16 89.04
N LYS A 267 77.15 10.83 89.09
CA LYS A 267 77.72 10.09 90.23
C LYS A 267 79.23 10.29 90.41
N LEU A 268 79.95 10.53 89.31
CA LEU A 268 81.37 10.89 89.37
C LEU A 268 81.57 12.31 89.97
N ILE A 269 80.70 13.26 89.63
CA ILE A 269 80.71 14.61 90.21
C ILE A 269 80.34 14.57 91.69
N GLU A 270 79.30 13.82 92.06
CA GLU A 270 78.85 13.62 93.45
C GLU A 270 79.97 13.05 94.35
N ASN A 271 80.77 12.11 93.82
CA ASN A 271 81.98 11.63 94.51
C ASN A 271 83.04 12.73 94.67
N LEU A 272 83.33 13.51 93.62
CA LEU A 272 84.31 14.60 93.68
C LEU A 272 83.89 15.74 94.63
N GLU A 273 82.59 16.00 94.76
CA GLU A 273 82.05 16.93 95.76
C GLU A 273 82.27 16.41 97.19
N SER A 274 82.24 15.10 97.42
CA SER A 274 82.58 14.51 98.73
C SER A 274 84.07 14.68 99.09
N GLU A 275 84.98 14.54 98.13
CA GLU A 275 86.42 14.79 98.32
C GLU A 275 86.71 16.27 98.57
N LEU A 276 86.01 17.18 97.86
CA LEU A 276 86.12 18.63 98.05
C LEU A 276 85.69 19.07 99.46
N ASN A 277 84.69 18.39 100.05
CA ASN A 277 84.27 18.64 101.43
C ASN A 277 85.35 18.22 102.44
N SER A 278 85.97 17.04 102.28
CA SER A 278 87.12 16.65 103.12
C SER A 278 88.32 17.61 102.99
N CYS A 279 88.56 18.12 101.77
CA CYS A 279 89.59 19.15 101.54
C CYS A 279 89.26 20.49 102.23
N SER A 280 87.96 20.78 102.44
CA SER A 280 87.49 21.99 103.14
C SER A 280 87.68 21.89 104.67
N GLU A 281 87.59 20.68 105.25
CA GLU A 281 87.89 20.46 106.67
C GLU A 281 89.39 20.60 106.99
N LEU A 282 90.28 20.26 106.04
CA LEU A 282 91.72 20.55 106.17
C LEU A 282 91.99 22.06 106.17
N LYS A 283 91.22 22.85 105.40
CA LYS A 283 91.37 24.30 105.29
C LYS A 283 90.96 25.04 106.58
N THR A 284 89.88 24.64 107.24
CA THR A 284 89.46 25.24 108.53
C THR A 284 90.46 24.94 109.66
N ASN A 285 91.04 23.73 109.67
CA ASN A 285 92.12 23.38 110.59
C ASN A 285 93.38 24.24 110.39
N PHE A 286 93.71 24.61 109.15
CA PHE A 286 94.84 25.50 108.86
C PHE A 286 94.60 26.93 109.40
N GLN A 287 93.40 27.48 109.15
CA GLN A 287 93.02 28.83 109.63
C GLN A 287 92.99 28.96 111.16
N ASN A 288 92.76 27.86 111.89
CA ASN A 288 92.84 27.88 113.35
C ASN A 288 94.29 28.01 113.85
N LYS A 289 95.29 27.46 113.14
CA LYS A 289 96.72 27.64 113.48
C LYS A 289 97.21 29.07 113.23
N GLU A 290 96.71 29.76 112.20
CA GLU A 290 97.08 31.16 111.93
C GLU A 290 96.69 32.09 113.09
N ARG A 291 95.56 31.84 113.76
CA ARG A 291 95.08 32.63 114.91
C ARG A 291 95.94 32.46 116.17
N GLU A 292 96.60 31.32 116.35
CA GLU A 292 97.56 31.09 117.43
C GLU A 292 98.84 31.92 117.21
N VAL A 293 99.37 31.92 115.98
CA VAL A 293 100.56 32.71 115.60
C VAL A 293 100.32 34.20 115.81
N ALA A 294 99.12 34.71 115.47
CA ALA A 294 98.75 36.11 115.68
C ALA A 294 98.83 36.54 117.16
N LYS A 295 98.41 35.70 118.11
CA LYS A 295 98.51 35.99 119.55
C LYS A 295 99.96 36.11 120.03
N ASN A 296 100.84 35.22 119.57
CA ASN A 296 102.25 35.22 119.97
C ASN A 296 103.01 36.46 119.47
N ASN A 297 102.62 37.03 118.33
CA ASN A 297 103.23 38.28 117.84
C ASN A 297 102.82 39.50 118.70
N MET A 298 101.55 39.61 119.09
CA MET A 298 101.08 40.72 119.95
C MET A 298 101.80 40.81 121.30
N ALA A 299 102.29 39.68 121.84
CA ALA A 299 103.08 39.67 123.06
C ALA A 299 104.44 40.37 122.89
N ARG A 300 105.11 40.20 121.74
CA ARG A 300 106.40 40.85 121.44
C ARG A 300 106.27 42.35 121.17
N ASP A 301 105.19 42.78 120.53
CA ASP A 301 104.97 44.21 120.26
C ASP A 301 104.83 45.04 121.56
N MET A 302 104.28 44.45 122.63
CA MET A 302 104.25 45.06 123.96
C MET A 302 105.64 45.26 124.58
N GLU A 303 106.57 44.31 124.41
CA GLU A 303 107.96 44.45 124.90
C GLU A 303 108.67 45.62 124.20
N ILE A 304 108.47 45.76 122.88
CA ILE A 304 109.06 46.83 122.06
C ILE A 304 108.56 48.23 122.49
N ILE A 305 107.30 48.34 122.94
CA ILE A 305 106.73 49.60 123.44
C ILE A 305 107.43 50.06 124.74
N ASN A 306 107.67 49.14 125.69
CA ASN A 306 108.34 49.48 126.95
C ASN A 306 109.78 50.01 126.75
N VAL A 307 110.52 49.45 125.79
CA VAL A 307 111.89 49.92 125.46
C VAL A 307 111.89 51.36 124.91
N ARG A 308 110.86 51.76 124.15
CA ARG A 308 110.75 53.13 123.60
C ARG A 308 110.50 54.19 124.69
N ASN A 309 109.80 53.83 125.76
CA ASN A 309 109.47 54.76 126.85
C ASN A 309 110.74 55.19 127.61
N LEU A 310 111.61 54.24 127.97
CA LEU A 310 112.88 54.53 128.66
C LEU A 310 113.83 55.42 127.86
N ILE A 311 113.87 55.27 126.52
CA ILE A 311 114.68 56.14 125.64
C ILE A 311 114.16 57.59 125.68
N SER A 312 112.85 57.78 125.84
CA SER A 312 112.20 59.10 125.82
C SER A 312 112.49 59.94 127.07
N GLU A 313 112.74 59.30 128.22
CA GLU A 313 113.12 59.99 129.46
C GLU A 313 114.55 60.54 129.40
N SER A 314 115.48 59.83 128.78
CA SER A 314 116.89 60.27 128.62
C SER A 314 117.00 61.58 127.82
N ASP A 315 116.25 61.71 126.72
CA ASP A 315 116.23 62.93 125.89
C ASP A 315 115.49 64.12 126.54
N SER A 316 114.71 63.88 127.61
CA SER A 316 114.14 64.93 128.46
C SER A 316 115.19 65.54 129.40
N GLN A 317 116.23 64.79 129.77
CA GLN A 317 117.29 65.25 130.67
C GLN A 317 118.26 66.19 129.93
N LYS A 318 118.64 65.84 128.69
CA LYS A 318 119.58 66.60 127.85
C LYS A 318 119.14 68.04 127.54
N ARG A 319 117.82 68.28 127.40
CA ARG A 319 117.25 69.61 127.07
C ARG A 319 117.36 70.62 128.22
N ARG A 320 117.42 70.17 129.47
CA ARG A 320 117.35 71.05 130.66
C ARG A 320 118.60 71.90 130.85
N LEU A 321 119.76 71.40 130.42
CA LEU A 321 121.04 72.12 130.54
C LEU A 321 121.18 73.27 129.52
N THR A 322 120.61 73.14 128.31
CA THR A 322 120.67 74.21 127.30
C THR A 322 119.82 75.43 127.69
N VAL A 323 118.68 75.21 128.34
CA VAL A 323 117.74 76.27 128.75
C VAL A 323 118.38 77.26 129.75
N GLN A 324 119.36 76.82 130.54
CA GLN A 324 120.04 77.67 131.53
C GLN A 324 121.04 78.67 130.94
N ILE A 325 121.38 78.59 129.64
CA ILE A 325 122.42 79.44 129.02
C ILE A 325 121.84 80.68 128.31
N GLU A 326 120.73 80.55 127.58
CA GLU A 326 120.14 81.69 126.84
C GLU A 326 118.85 82.27 127.43
N GLY A 327 118.48 81.85 128.65
CA GLY A 327 117.59 82.60 129.55
C GLY A 327 118.13 83.99 129.97
N VAL A 328 119.31 84.39 129.47
CA VAL A 328 119.89 85.74 129.60
C VAL A 328 119.52 86.65 128.39
N ARG A 329 118.94 86.09 127.32
CA ARG A 329 118.54 86.83 126.09
C ARG A 329 117.02 87.04 125.95
N THR A 330 116.21 86.52 126.87
CA THR A 330 114.77 86.80 126.97
C THR A 330 114.46 88.30 127.02
N GLU A 331 115.34 89.06 127.69
CA GLU A 331 115.13 90.39 128.26
C GLU A 331 114.27 91.42 127.52
N LYS A 332 114.50 91.61 126.20
CA LYS A 332 114.35 92.97 125.61
C LYS A 332 113.94 93.11 124.14
N LYS A 333 113.76 92.04 123.36
CA LYS A 333 113.30 92.16 121.96
C LYS A 333 112.47 90.95 121.47
N ILE A 334 111.60 90.35 122.26
CA ILE A 334 110.34 90.92 122.80
C ILE A 334 109.51 91.68 121.74
N LEU A 335 108.31 91.13 121.53
CA LEU A 335 107.09 91.67 120.90
C LEU A 335 107.10 92.14 119.44
N THR A 336 107.98 93.04 118.98
CA THR A 336 107.67 93.85 117.78
C THR A 336 107.73 93.09 116.43
N GLU A 337 108.68 92.17 116.24
CA GLU A 337 108.99 91.66 114.88
C GLU A 337 108.14 90.47 114.40
N ASN A 338 107.66 89.60 115.29
CA ASN A 338 107.07 88.31 114.87
C ASN A 338 105.55 88.32 114.61
N PHE A 339 104.84 89.42 114.89
CA PHE A 339 103.42 89.56 114.50
C PHE A 339 103.23 89.45 112.98
N PHE A 340 104.23 89.87 112.20
CA PHE A 340 104.24 89.73 110.74
C PHE A 340 104.46 88.29 110.22
N LYS A 341 105.12 87.40 110.98
CA LYS A 341 105.38 86.02 110.49
C LYS A 341 104.12 85.16 110.44
N ALA A 342 103.18 85.37 111.36
CA ALA A 342 101.85 84.75 111.30
C ALA A 342 101.07 85.11 110.01
N GLN A 343 101.44 86.21 109.33
CA GLN A 343 100.86 86.64 108.06
C GLN A 343 101.46 85.90 106.85
N GLU A 344 102.71 85.42 106.96
CA GLU A 344 103.46 84.79 105.87
C GLU A 344 103.14 83.28 105.73
N GLU A 345 102.92 82.59 106.85
CA GLU A 345 102.65 81.14 106.86
C GLU A 345 101.30 80.78 106.20
N MET A 346 100.30 81.66 106.27
CA MET A 346 99.05 81.53 105.49
C MET A 346 99.28 81.60 103.97
N GLY A 347 100.34 82.27 103.51
CA GLY A 347 100.61 82.52 102.10
C GLY A 347 101.13 81.30 101.34
N GLN A 348 101.89 80.42 102.00
CA GLN A 348 102.54 79.28 101.35
C GLN A 348 101.60 78.07 101.22
N MET A 349 100.80 77.78 102.26
CA MET A 349 99.81 76.70 102.25
C MET A 349 98.75 76.88 101.14
N ASN A 350 98.40 78.15 100.86
CA ASN A 350 97.52 78.55 99.75
C ASN A 350 98.06 78.24 98.33
N LYS A 351 99.36 77.97 98.15
CA LYS A 351 99.94 77.62 96.84
C LYS A 351 99.90 76.11 96.54
N LEU A 352 99.95 75.24 97.55
CA LEU A 352 99.82 73.79 97.33
C LEU A 352 98.37 73.39 97.02
N ILE A 353 97.40 73.95 97.76
CA ILE A 353 95.96 73.68 97.60
C ILE A 353 95.53 73.87 96.13
N ARG A 354 95.99 74.94 95.48
CA ARG A 354 95.66 75.29 94.08
C ARG A 354 96.13 74.27 93.03
N LYS A 355 97.04 73.34 93.34
CA LYS A 355 97.52 72.31 92.39
C LYS A 355 96.82 70.96 92.50
N GLN A 356 96.08 70.69 93.57
CA GLN A 356 95.31 69.44 93.71
C GLN A 356 93.79 69.63 93.81
N HIS A 357 93.29 70.87 93.99
CA HIS A 357 91.85 71.15 93.85
C HIS A 357 91.35 70.91 92.40
N ASN A 358 92.09 71.44 91.42
CA ASN A 358 91.68 71.60 90.02
C ASN A 358 91.67 70.31 89.15
N LYS A 359 91.44 69.11 89.73
CA LYS A 359 91.37 67.85 88.96
C LYS A 359 90.31 66.83 89.40
N LEU A 360 89.79 66.89 90.64
CA LEU A 360 88.86 65.86 91.15
C LEU A 360 87.68 66.39 91.98
N LYS A 361 87.44 67.71 92.04
CA LYS A 361 86.29 68.26 92.79
C LYS A 361 85.13 68.77 91.91
N ASP A 362 85.39 69.02 90.62
CA ASP A 362 84.50 69.78 89.73
C ASP A 362 83.39 68.94 89.05
N LYS A 363 83.12 67.70 89.50
CA LYS A 363 82.20 66.78 88.80
C LYS A 363 81.15 66.02 89.62
N GLU A 364 81.05 66.26 90.93
CA GLU A 364 80.03 65.58 91.76
C GLU A 364 79.17 66.50 92.63
N ARG A 365 79.59 67.75 92.90
CA ARG A 365 78.84 68.68 93.79
C ARG A 365 78.69 70.11 93.26
N GLU A 366 78.50 70.24 91.95
CA GLU A 366 77.57 71.25 91.42
C GLU A 366 76.54 70.59 90.50
N ALA A 367 75.99 69.44 90.95
CA ALA A 367 74.82 68.85 90.30
C ALA A 367 73.62 69.81 90.33
N ASP A 368 73.61 70.78 91.25
CA ASP A 368 72.65 71.89 91.33
C ASP A 368 72.79 72.90 90.17
N SER A 369 73.95 72.97 89.50
CA SER A 369 74.15 73.76 88.27
C SER A 369 73.26 73.26 87.11
N ARG A 370 72.77 72.02 87.19
CA ARG A 370 71.77 71.46 86.24
C ARG A 370 70.42 72.19 86.30
N SER A 371 70.17 72.99 87.36
CA SER A 371 69.05 73.93 87.41
C SER A 371 69.19 75.05 86.36
N ALA A 372 70.41 75.46 86.00
CA ALA A 372 70.66 76.45 84.95
C ALA A 372 70.61 75.85 83.53
N GLU A 373 70.99 74.58 83.34
CA GLU A 373 70.96 73.92 82.02
C GLU A 373 69.53 73.83 81.46
N LEU A 374 68.50 73.74 82.31
CA LEU A 374 67.10 73.72 81.91
C LEU A 374 66.66 74.99 81.13
N VAL A 375 67.26 76.14 81.43
CA VAL A 375 66.98 77.41 80.74
C VAL A 375 67.64 77.47 79.35
N MET A 376 68.81 76.85 79.21
CA MET A 376 69.52 76.73 77.93
C MET A 376 68.82 75.76 76.97
N VAL A 377 68.23 74.68 77.48
CA VAL A 377 67.43 73.74 76.67
C VAL A 377 66.17 74.42 76.11
N LYS A 378 65.47 75.27 76.89
CA LYS A 378 64.32 76.04 76.40
C LYS A 378 64.67 76.90 75.17
N ARG A 379 65.76 77.67 75.23
CA ARG A 379 66.19 78.53 74.10
C ARG A 379 66.53 77.74 72.83
N LYS A 380 67.03 76.50 72.94
CA LYS A 380 67.23 75.62 71.77
C LYS A 380 65.92 75.04 71.22
N LEU A 381 64.94 74.76 72.08
CA LEU A 381 63.60 74.33 71.66
C LEU A 381 62.88 75.41 70.84
N ASP A 382 62.95 76.67 71.29
CA ASP A 382 62.31 77.80 70.61
C ASP A 382 63.03 78.16 69.29
N SER A 383 64.35 77.99 69.22
CA SER A 383 65.11 78.12 67.96
C SER A 383 64.68 77.10 66.89
N LEU A 384 64.37 75.86 67.29
CA LEU A 384 63.83 74.84 66.38
C LEU A 384 62.37 75.10 66.00
N ARG A 385 61.56 75.66 66.91
CA ARG A 385 60.19 76.12 66.57
C ARG A 385 60.18 77.21 65.51
N TYR A 386 61.10 78.18 65.62
CA TYR A 386 61.24 79.25 64.62
C TYR A 386 61.59 78.72 63.21
N GLN A 387 62.45 77.69 63.12
CA GLN A 387 62.76 77.04 61.84
C GLN A 387 61.57 76.23 61.31
N LEU A 388 60.81 75.56 62.19
CA LEU A 388 59.67 74.73 61.81
C LEU A 388 58.46 75.56 61.32
N GLU A 389 58.23 76.75 61.87
CA GLU A 389 57.15 77.63 61.40
C GLU A 389 57.48 78.27 60.04
N LYS A 390 58.76 78.62 59.79
CA LYS A 390 59.19 79.16 58.49
C LYS A 390 59.03 78.18 57.33
N VAL A 391 59.05 76.87 57.61
CA VAL A 391 58.71 75.80 56.64
C VAL A 391 57.19 75.66 56.45
N ARG A 392 56.36 76.04 57.44
CA ARG A 392 54.89 76.03 57.31
C ARG A 392 54.38 77.16 56.44
N GLU A 393 54.97 78.35 56.49
CA GLU A 393 54.62 79.46 55.59
C GLU A 393 54.86 79.06 54.12
N GLN A 394 56.03 78.49 53.80
CA GLN A 394 56.34 77.98 52.46
C GLN A 394 55.43 76.81 52.02
N LEU A 395 54.91 76.03 52.97
CA LEU A 395 53.91 74.98 52.72
C LEU A 395 52.47 75.55 52.57
N ALA A 396 52.20 76.77 53.02
CA ALA A 396 50.91 77.44 52.85
C ALA A 396 50.80 78.13 51.49
N GLU A 397 51.85 78.81 51.06
CA GLU A 397 51.92 79.46 49.73
C GLU A 397 51.80 78.43 48.60
N THR A 398 52.51 77.30 48.71
CA THR A 398 52.40 76.19 47.75
C THR A 398 51.01 75.53 47.73
N LYS A 399 50.27 75.51 48.86
CA LYS A 399 48.89 75.02 48.91
C LYS A 399 47.90 75.96 48.21
N MET A 400 48.01 77.28 48.38
CA MET A 400 47.10 78.20 47.67
C MET A 400 47.26 78.14 46.14
N ALA A 401 48.49 77.99 45.64
CA ALA A 401 48.74 77.74 44.22
C ALA A 401 48.09 76.44 43.74
N GLN A 402 48.10 75.39 44.58
CA GLN A 402 47.47 74.10 44.27
C GLN A 402 45.93 74.21 44.20
N THR A 403 45.28 74.94 45.12
CA THR A 403 43.81 75.10 45.13
C THR A 403 43.28 75.77 43.85
N LEU A 404 43.98 76.78 43.33
CA LEU A 404 43.61 77.45 42.07
C LEU A 404 43.75 76.54 40.84
N SER A 405 44.64 75.53 40.89
CA SER A 405 44.74 74.49 39.87
C SER A 405 43.67 73.39 39.98
N VAL A 406 43.02 73.25 41.13
CA VAL A 406 41.92 72.27 41.33
C VAL A 406 40.60 72.82 40.78
N VAL A 407 40.27 74.09 41.07
CA VAL A 407 39.00 74.70 40.62
C VAL A 407 38.89 74.80 39.08
N SER A 408 40.01 74.89 38.36
CA SER A 408 40.03 74.79 36.89
C SER A 408 39.89 73.35 36.40
N ALA A 409 40.46 72.37 37.12
CA ALA A 409 40.32 70.95 36.84
C ALA A 409 38.89 70.45 37.07
N ASP A 410 38.21 70.84 38.15
CA ASP A 410 36.84 70.40 38.49
C ASP A 410 35.82 70.76 37.40
N LYS A 411 35.98 71.92 36.75
CA LYS A 411 35.15 72.33 35.60
C LYS A 411 35.37 71.45 34.36
N VAL A 412 36.58 70.92 34.17
CA VAL A 412 36.86 69.91 33.14
C VAL A 412 36.34 68.54 33.60
N HIS A 413 36.43 68.23 34.89
CA HIS A 413 35.99 66.97 35.47
C HIS A 413 34.48 66.77 35.35
N GLN A 414 33.66 67.79 35.60
CA GLN A 414 32.20 67.69 35.40
C GLN A 414 31.80 67.55 33.92
N LEU A 415 32.56 68.15 32.99
CA LEU A 415 32.37 67.95 31.55
C LEU A 415 32.81 66.54 31.11
N ALA A 416 33.88 66.02 31.70
CA ALA A 416 34.35 64.64 31.51
C ALA A 416 33.34 63.63 32.09
N GLU A 417 32.75 63.87 33.26
CA GLU A 417 31.75 62.97 33.86
C GLU A 417 30.46 62.92 33.04
N ASN A 418 29.95 64.06 32.57
CA ASN A 418 28.75 64.09 31.74
C ASN A 418 28.95 63.46 30.35
N THR A 419 30.19 63.48 29.81
CA THR A 419 30.53 62.75 28.58
C THR A 419 30.82 61.27 28.83
N LEU A 420 31.50 60.92 29.93
CA LEU A 420 31.67 59.54 30.39
C LEU A 420 30.35 58.85 30.70
N ALA A 421 29.35 59.54 31.27
CA ALA A 421 28.02 58.98 31.50
C ALA A 421 27.32 58.60 30.18
N LYS A 422 27.40 59.46 29.15
CA LYS A 422 26.90 59.14 27.80
C LYS A 422 27.67 58.01 27.14
N ILE A 423 29.01 58.08 27.18
CA ILE A 423 29.89 57.03 26.63
C ILE A 423 29.67 55.71 27.36
N THR A 424 29.36 55.71 28.66
CA THR A 424 29.04 54.49 29.42
C THR A 424 27.69 53.92 29.01
N ALA A 425 26.64 54.74 28.86
CA ALA A 425 25.34 54.28 28.38
C ALA A 425 25.36 53.80 26.91
N GLU A 426 26.18 54.41 26.05
CA GLU A 426 26.43 53.95 24.68
C GLU A 426 27.30 52.69 24.66
N LYS A 427 28.30 52.59 25.54
CA LYS A 427 29.11 51.38 25.75
C LYS A 427 28.25 50.23 26.26
N GLU A 428 27.36 50.43 27.23
CA GLU A 428 26.47 49.38 27.75
C GLU A 428 25.50 48.89 26.66
N LYS A 429 24.97 49.79 25.82
CA LYS A 429 24.21 49.40 24.62
C LYS A 429 25.05 48.59 23.64
N LEU A 430 26.26 49.04 23.31
CA LEU A 430 27.16 48.33 22.41
C LEU A 430 27.69 47.02 23.00
N GLU A 431 27.86 46.91 24.32
CA GLU A 431 28.23 45.67 25.00
C GLU A 431 27.04 44.70 25.03
N HIS A 432 25.80 45.17 25.19
CA HIS A 432 24.61 44.35 24.97
C HIS A 432 24.45 43.91 23.51
N GLU A 433 24.71 44.78 22.52
CA GLU A 433 24.61 44.43 21.10
C GLU A 433 25.74 43.46 20.69
N VAL A 434 26.98 43.71 21.12
CA VAL A 434 28.12 42.78 20.96
C VAL A 434 27.88 41.47 21.71
N GLN A 435 27.22 41.48 22.87
CA GLN A 435 26.83 40.25 23.57
C GLN A 435 25.75 39.49 22.79
N GLN A 436 24.75 40.17 22.20
CA GLN A 436 23.77 39.54 21.30
C GLN A 436 24.44 38.97 20.05
N TYR A 437 25.34 39.69 19.39
CA TYR A 437 26.10 39.16 18.25
C TYR A 437 27.06 38.04 18.65
N ARG A 438 27.64 38.06 19.86
CA ARG A 438 28.42 36.93 20.41
C ARG A 438 27.53 35.73 20.67
N GLU A 439 26.33 35.91 21.21
CA GLU A 439 25.38 34.83 21.46
C GLU A 439 24.83 34.26 20.15
N GLN A 440 24.53 35.09 19.15
CA GLN A 440 24.21 34.66 17.79
C GLN A 440 25.38 33.93 17.14
N ALA A 441 26.62 34.42 17.25
CA ALA A 441 27.81 33.73 16.75
C ALA A 441 28.07 32.41 17.48
N VAL A 442 27.79 32.31 18.78
CA VAL A 442 27.85 31.08 19.56
C VAL A 442 26.73 30.12 19.17
N GLN A 443 25.52 30.60 18.89
CA GLN A 443 24.42 29.79 18.36
C GLN A 443 24.72 29.28 16.94
N GLN A 444 25.19 30.14 16.03
CA GLN A 444 25.63 29.76 14.69
C GLN A 444 26.81 28.78 14.76
N LYS A 445 27.78 28.98 15.66
CA LYS A 445 28.89 28.03 15.87
C LYS A 445 28.43 26.72 16.52
N ARG A 446 27.40 26.72 17.36
CA ARG A 446 26.75 25.49 17.86
C ARG A 446 26.00 24.76 16.74
N MET A 447 25.31 25.48 15.85
CA MET A 447 24.66 24.92 14.66
C MET A 447 25.69 24.34 13.67
N LEU A 448 26.81 25.05 13.44
CA LEU A 448 27.91 24.57 12.60
C LEU A 448 28.55 23.32 13.22
N ASN A 449 28.87 23.35 14.52
CA ASN A 449 29.39 22.18 15.24
C ASN A 449 28.40 20.99 15.24
N LEU A 450 27.09 21.25 15.25
CA LEU A 450 26.06 20.21 15.11
C LEU A 450 26.07 19.63 13.69
N GLN A 451 26.13 20.46 12.66
CA GLN A 451 26.21 20.03 11.26
C GLN A 451 27.54 19.29 10.97
N ASP A 452 28.66 19.72 11.55
CA ASP A 452 29.94 19.02 11.46
C ASP A 452 29.94 17.70 12.26
N ALA A 453 29.22 17.62 13.39
CA ALA A 453 29.02 16.36 14.12
C ALA A 453 28.10 15.38 13.37
N GLU A 454 26.99 15.86 12.81
CA GLU A 454 26.10 15.08 11.94
C GLU A 454 26.88 14.57 10.72
N LYS A 455 27.62 15.45 10.04
CA LYS A 455 28.53 15.12 8.94
C LYS A 455 29.60 14.11 9.36
N ALA A 456 30.21 14.25 10.55
CA ALA A 456 31.17 13.27 11.05
C ALA A 456 30.53 11.88 11.26
N THR A 457 29.30 11.80 11.78
CA THR A 457 28.56 10.53 11.89
C THR A 457 28.12 9.97 10.53
N LEU A 458 27.82 10.83 9.55
CA LEU A 458 27.56 10.43 8.17
C LEU A 458 28.84 9.92 7.48
N GLU A 459 29.98 10.56 7.69
CA GLU A 459 31.28 10.09 7.19
C GLU A 459 31.74 8.80 7.90
N GLU A 460 31.46 8.64 9.20
CA GLU A 460 31.70 7.39 9.93
C GLU A 460 30.82 6.25 9.43
N THR A 461 29.50 6.45 9.32
CA THR A 461 28.59 5.44 8.74
C THR A 461 28.87 5.18 7.26
N VAL A 462 29.33 6.16 6.47
CA VAL A 462 29.83 5.93 5.11
C VAL A 462 31.10 5.09 5.12
N ARG A 463 32.03 5.28 6.07
CA ARG A 463 33.22 4.42 6.23
C ARG A 463 32.88 3.00 6.70
N GLU A 464 31.91 2.82 7.59
CA GLU A 464 31.37 1.49 7.95
C GLU A 464 30.67 0.82 6.76
N ASN A 465 29.90 1.57 5.97
CA ASN A 465 29.29 1.09 4.74
C ASN A 465 30.35 0.75 3.68
N GLU A 466 31.43 1.50 3.56
CA GLU A 466 32.55 1.17 2.68
C GLU A 466 33.30 -0.08 3.17
N GLY A 467 33.47 -0.24 4.48
CA GLY A 467 34.04 -1.44 5.12
C GLY A 467 33.19 -2.70 4.90
N THR A 468 31.87 -2.59 5.06
CA THR A 468 30.95 -3.70 4.77
C THR A 468 30.84 -3.98 3.27
N VAL A 469 30.89 -2.97 2.38
CA VAL A 469 30.99 -3.16 0.93
C VAL A 469 32.32 -3.81 0.53
N LYS A 470 33.44 -3.45 1.16
CA LYS A 470 34.74 -4.14 0.99
C LYS A 470 34.66 -5.59 1.43
N SER A 471 34.06 -5.86 2.59
CA SER A 471 33.80 -7.22 3.12
C SER A 471 32.89 -8.04 2.20
N LEU A 472 31.78 -7.46 1.71
CA LEU A 472 30.85 -8.09 0.78
C LEU A 472 31.47 -8.32 -0.60
N ARG A 473 32.34 -7.41 -1.10
CA ARG A 473 33.15 -7.64 -2.31
C ARG A 473 34.15 -8.79 -2.11
N LEU A 474 34.76 -8.91 -0.93
CA LEU A 474 35.63 -10.05 -0.60
C LEU A 474 34.83 -11.36 -0.49
N LYS A 475 33.65 -11.32 0.10
CA LYS A 475 32.73 -12.46 0.21
C LYS A 475 32.19 -12.88 -1.15
N ASN A 476 31.85 -11.96 -2.04
CA ASN A 476 31.51 -12.26 -3.43
C ASN A 476 32.70 -12.81 -4.21
N LYS A 477 33.93 -12.30 -4.01
CA LYS A 477 35.13 -12.93 -4.60
C LYS A 477 35.35 -14.36 -4.09
N ARG A 478 35.12 -14.64 -2.81
CA ARG A 478 35.14 -16.03 -2.27
C ARG A 478 34.02 -16.89 -2.83
N LEU A 479 32.78 -16.38 -2.91
CA LEU A 479 31.63 -17.10 -3.47
C LEU A 479 31.78 -17.35 -4.97
N GLN A 480 32.40 -16.42 -5.72
CA GLN A 480 32.77 -16.60 -7.12
C GLN A 480 33.85 -17.66 -7.27
N LEU A 481 34.92 -17.62 -6.45
CA LEU A 481 35.93 -18.68 -6.44
C LEU A 481 35.34 -20.04 -6.04
N GLU A 482 34.44 -20.10 -5.05
CA GLU A 482 33.70 -21.31 -4.72
C GLU A 482 32.79 -21.77 -5.86
N HIS A 483 32.12 -20.86 -6.56
CA HIS A 483 31.30 -21.15 -7.72
C HIS A 483 32.14 -21.71 -8.85
N ASP A 484 33.29 -21.10 -9.14
CA ASP A 484 34.17 -21.50 -10.25
C ASP A 484 34.93 -22.79 -9.91
N ILE A 485 35.24 -23.04 -8.63
CA ILE A 485 35.66 -24.35 -8.11
C ILE A 485 34.52 -25.38 -8.24
N LYS A 486 33.28 -25.05 -7.88
CA LYS A 486 32.12 -25.93 -8.05
C LYS A 486 31.83 -26.22 -9.52
N VAL A 487 31.99 -25.26 -10.42
CA VAL A 487 31.92 -25.42 -11.88
C VAL A 487 33.07 -26.29 -12.37
N THR A 488 34.29 -26.10 -11.90
CA THR A 488 35.44 -26.95 -12.25
C THR A 488 35.27 -28.39 -11.75
N ILE A 489 34.70 -28.57 -10.55
CA ILE A 489 34.34 -29.87 -9.98
C ILE A 489 33.18 -30.50 -10.77
N LEU A 490 32.14 -29.74 -11.14
CA LEU A 490 31.04 -30.21 -11.98
C LEU A 490 31.50 -30.54 -13.41
N GLN A 491 32.46 -29.80 -13.97
CA GLN A 491 33.08 -30.10 -15.26
C GLN A 491 33.97 -31.35 -15.17
N ARG A 492 34.70 -31.55 -14.07
CA ARG A 492 35.41 -32.82 -13.81
C ARG A 492 34.44 -33.98 -13.62
N HIS A 493 33.34 -33.82 -12.88
CA HIS A 493 32.28 -34.83 -12.78
C HIS A 493 31.56 -35.06 -14.11
N LEU A 494 31.41 -34.04 -14.96
CA LEU A 494 30.90 -34.20 -16.33
C LEU A 494 31.89 -34.92 -17.24
N ALA A 495 33.20 -34.73 -17.06
CA ALA A 495 34.23 -35.46 -17.80
C ALA A 495 34.35 -36.92 -17.36
N ILE A 496 34.31 -37.18 -16.05
CA ILE A 496 34.27 -38.52 -15.45
C ILE A 496 32.97 -39.23 -15.85
N SER A 497 31.81 -38.61 -15.61
CA SER A 497 30.52 -39.17 -16.00
C SER A 497 30.33 -39.26 -17.51
N ARG A 498 31.07 -38.51 -18.35
CA ARG A 498 31.14 -38.76 -19.81
C ARG A 498 31.92 -40.03 -20.17
N ARG A 499 32.89 -40.47 -19.37
CA ARG A 499 33.51 -41.80 -19.52
C ARG A 499 32.56 -42.90 -19.03
N ASP A 500 31.88 -42.70 -17.91
CA ASP A 500 30.96 -43.71 -17.35
C ASP A 500 29.68 -43.90 -18.18
N ARG A 501 29.08 -42.81 -18.70
CA ARG A 501 27.82 -42.84 -19.47
C ARG A 501 27.95 -43.50 -20.85
N ILE A 502 29.14 -43.84 -21.32
CA ILE A 502 29.32 -44.66 -22.54
C ILE A 502 28.75 -46.08 -22.32
N ARG A 503 28.63 -46.56 -21.07
CA ARG A 503 28.14 -47.91 -20.74
C ARG A 503 26.76 -47.95 -20.06
N CYS A 504 25.90 -46.94 -20.23
CA CYS A 504 24.46 -47.09 -19.89
C CYS A 504 23.55 -46.13 -20.67
N LYS A 505 22.72 -46.65 -21.58
CA LYS A 505 21.76 -45.86 -22.36
C LYS A 505 20.45 -45.67 -21.59
N MET A 506 20.17 -44.44 -21.14
CA MET A 506 18.83 -44.00 -20.70
C MET A 506 18.17 -43.18 -21.82
N PRO A 507 17.15 -43.72 -22.54
CA PRO A 507 16.51 -43.00 -23.63
C PRO A 507 15.47 -41.99 -23.12
N ASN A 508 15.53 -40.77 -23.64
CA ASN A 508 14.51 -39.70 -23.58
C ASN A 508 13.79 -39.47 -22.24
N LEU A 509 14.17 -38.39 -21.55
CA LEU A 509 13.42 -37.83 -20.40
C LEU A 509 11.93 -37.61 -20.69
N SER A 510 11.58 -37.24 -21.94
CA SER A 510 10.19 -37.14 -22.41
C SER A 510 9.43 -38.47 -22.31
N SER A 511 10.06 -39.59 -22.66
CA SER A 511 9.47 -40.93 -22.52
C SER A 511 9.26 -41.31 -21.06
N TYR A 512 10.20 -40.95 -20.18
CA TYR A 512 10.07 -41.16 -18.73
C TYR A 512 8.92 -40.32 -18.12
N LEU A 513 8.83 -39.03 -18.45
CA LEU A 513 7.73 -38.17 -17.99
C LEU A 513 6.36 -38.67 -18.49
N LYS A 514 6.28 -39.11 -19.75
CA LYS A 514 5.06 -39.70 -20.32
C LYS A 514 4.69 -41.04 -19.68
N LEU A 515 5.66 -41.84 -19.26
CA LEU A 515 5.45 -43.07 -18.48
C LEU A 515 4.91 -42.75 -17.09
N MET A 516 5.52 -41.80 -16.36
CA MET A 516 5.07 -41.37 -15.02
C MET A 516 3.63 -40.82 -15.06
N TYR A 517 3.32 -39.98 -16.06
CA TYR A 517 1.96 -39.47 -16.29
C TYR A 517 0.96 -40.60 -16.53
N ASN A 518 1.29 -41.55 -17.43
CA ASN A 518 0.44 -42.70 -17.70
C ASN A 518 0.28 -43.60 -16.47
N GLN A 519 1.31 -43.80 -15.65
CA GLN A 519 1.21 -44.54 -14.39
C GLN A 519 0.26 -43.84 -13.41
N GLN A 520 0.38 -42.53 -13.19
CA GLN A 520 -0.56 -41.81 -12.32
C GLN A 520 -2.01 -41.90 -12.83
N ARG A 521 -2.22 -41.75 -14.15
CA ARG A 521 -3.54 -41.90 -14.79
C ARG A 521 -4.11 -43.31 -14.62
N HIS A 522 -3.29 -44.35 -14.82
CA HIS A 522 -3.70 -45.74 -14.60
C HIS A 522 -3.99 -46.04 -13.13
N THR A 523 -3.23 -45.48 -12.18
CA THR A 523 -3.49 -45.61 -10.74
C THR A 523 -4.84 -44.97 -10.37
N LEU A 524 -5.11 -43.74 -10.83
CA LEU A 524 -6.39 -43.07 -10.57
C LEU A 524 -7.59 -43.83 -11.16
N LEU A 525 -7.44 -44.37 -12.38
CA LEU A 525 -8.46 -45.20 -13.02
C LEU A 525 -8.65 -46.53 -12.28
N SER A 526 -7.56 -47.16 -11.82
CA SER A 526 -7.61 -48.41 -11.05
C SER A 526 -8.35 -48.22 -9.72
N MET A 527 -8.03 -47.16 -8.96
CA MET A 527 -8.75 -46.79 -7.73
C MET A 527 -10.23 -46.55 -8.02
N LYS A 528 -10.57 -45.74 -9.02
CA LYS A 528 -11.95 -45.50 -9.44
C LYS A 528 -12.69 -46.80 -9.79
N THR A 529 -12.03 -47.75 -10.46
CA THR A 529 -12.64 -49.06 -10.76
C THR A 529 -12.81 -49.92 -9.52
N GLN A 530 -11.84 -49.96 -8.59
CA GLN A 530 -11.95 -50.71 -7.34
C GLN A 530 -13.03 -50.12 -6.42
N ASP A 531 -13.07 -48.81 -6.21
CA ASP A 531 -14.07 -48.15 -5.35
C ASP A 531 -15.49 -48.32 -5.91
N VAL A 532 -15.67 -48.25 -7.23
CA VAL A 532 -16.98 -48.53 -7.88
C VAL A 532 -17.37 -50.01 -7.77
N GLN A 533 -16.42 -50.95 -7.78
CA GLN A 533 -16.70 -52.36 -7.51
C GLN A 533 -17.05 -52.62 -6.03
N LEU A 534 -16.36 -51.96 -5.09
CA LEU A 534 -16.67 -51.97 -3.67
C LEU A 534 -18.06 -51.40 -3.38
N LEU A 535 -18.41 -50.26 -3.99
CA LEU A 535 -19.74 -49.66 -3.89
C LEU A 535 -20.83 -50.60 -4.44
N LYS A 536 -20.56 -51.30 -5.56
CA LYS A 536 -21.48 -52.32 -6.09
C LYS A 536 -21.63 -53.54 -5.16
N LYS A 537 -20.55 -53.97 -4.48
CA LYS A 537 -20.62 -55.02 -3.45
C LYS A 537 -21.43 -54.57 -2.23
N LYS A 538 -21.12 -53.39 -1.67
CA LYS A 538 -21.86 -52.81 -0.53
C LYS A 538 -23.34 -52.54 -0.86
N ASN A 539 -23.67 -52.16 -2.09
CA ASN A 539 -25.07 -52.07 -2.53
C ASN A 539 -25.79 -53.43 -2.50
N LYS A 540 -25.14 -54.52 -2.96
CA LYS A 540 -25.72 -55.87 -2.83
C LYS A 540 -25.88 -56.29 -1.37
N GLU A 541 -24.87 -56.02 -0.54
CA GLU A 541 -24.90 -56.29 0.90
C GLU A 541 -26.04 -55.54 1.61
N ILE A 542 -26.30 -54.28 1.21
CA ILE A 542 -27.43 -53.46 1.67
C ILE A 542 -28.79 -54.05 1.28
N GLU A 543 -28.98 -54.51 0.04
CA GLU A 543 -30.24 -55.16 -0.36
C GLU A 543 -30.41 -56.54 0.29
N GLU A 544 -29.35 -57.32 0.44
CA GLU A 544 -29.39 -58.56 1.23
C GLU A 544 -29.72 -58.31 2.70
N LEU A 545 -29.20 -57.24 3.30
CA LEU A 545 -29.51 -56.85 4.68
C LEU A 545 -30.95 -56.35 4.81
N LYS A 546 -31.51 -55.62 3.84
CA LYS A 546 -32.96 -55.31 3.78
C LYS A 546 -33.81 -56.58 3.73
N CYS A 547 -33.45 -57.55 2.89
CA CYS A 547 -34.15 -58.83 2.81
C CYS A 547 -34.02 -59.68 4.10
N LYS A 548 -32.95 -59.50 4.88
CA LYS A 548 -32.74 -60.15 6.18
C LYS A 548 -33.51 -59.42 7.30
N LEU A 549 -33.51 -58.07 7.31
CA LEU A 549 -34.31 -57.20 8.18
C LEU A 549 -35.80 -57.52 8.12
N ALA A 550 -36.33 -57.76 6.92
CA ALA A 550 -37.71 -58.19 6.69
C ALA A 550 -38.03 -59.62 7.20
N ARG A 551 -37.07 -60.31 7.83
CA ARG A 551 -37.23 -61.69 8.37
C ARG A 551 -36.78 -61.83 9.82
N ARG A 552 -35.76 -61.08 10.27
CA ARG A 552 -35.34 -60.92 11.68
C ARG A 552 -34.71 -59.53 11.87
N PRO A 553 -35.17 -58.68 12.82
CA PRO A 553 -34.66 -57.32 12.94
C PRO A 553 -33.29 -57.23 13.62
N ASP A 554 -33.12 -57.88 14.77
CA ASP A 554 -32.30 -57.33 15.86
C ASP A 554 -30.78 -57.27 15.54
N ASP A 555 -30.20 -58.37 15.05
CA ASP A 555 -28.80 -58.42 14.58
C ASP A 555 -28.55 -57.67 13.25
N ALA A 556 -29.61 -57.34 12.51
CA ALA A 556 -29.53 -56.82 11.15
C ALA A 556 -29.62 -55.29 11.08
N ILE A 557 -30.30 -54.64 12.03
CA ILE A 557 -30.45 -53.17 12.09
C ILE A 557 -29.09 -52.48 12.18
N GLN A 558 -28.23 -52.86 13.12
CA GLN A 558 -26.93 -52.20 13.31
C GLN A 558 -26.03 -52.37 12.08
N LYS A 559 -25.88 -53.61 11.57
CA LYS A 559 -25.05 -53.90 10.39
C LYS A 559 -25.56 -53.18 9.12
N TYR A 560 -26.86 -52.97 9.01
CA TYR A 560 -27.47 -52.17 7.94
C TYR A 560 -27.15 -50.67 8.09
N GLN A 561 -27.23 -50.11 9.29
CA GLN A 561 -26.85 -48.72 9.56
C GLN A 561 -25.36 -48.47 9.31
N GLU A 562 -24.48 -49.38 9.77
CA GLU A 562 -23.04 -49.36 9.48
C GLU A 562 -22.77 -49.43 7.98
N CYS A 563 -23.42 -50.37 7.26
CA CYS A 563 -23.27 -50.46 5.80
C CYS A 563 -23.78 -49.23 5.05
N LEU A 564 -24.86 -48.57 5.51
CA LEU A 564 -25.33 -47.30 4.93
C LEU A 564 -24.32 -46.17 5.14
N TRP A 565 -23.68 -46.10 6.31
CA TRP A 565 -22.66 -45.10 6.62
C TRP A 565 -21.38 -45.32 5.82
N ASP A 566 -20.92 -46.57 5.73
CA ASP A 566 -19.84 -46.99 4.82
C ASP A 566 -20.14 -46.64 3.36
N ASN A 567 -21.37 -46.89 2.89
CA ASN A 567 -21.77 -46.61 1.53
C ASN A 567 -21.74 -45.10 1.23
N ARG A 568 -22.20 -44.27 2.18
CA ARG A 568 -22.10 -42.82 2.09
C ARG A 568 -20.64 -42.36 2.00
N ASN A 569 -19.77 -42.85 2.89
CA ASN A 569 -18.33 -42.55 2.88
C ASN A 569 -17.65 -43.01 1.58
N LEU A 570 -18.01 -44.17 1.03
CA LEU A 570 -17.54 -44.68 -0.27
C LEU A 570 -18.05 -43.81 -1.43
N LYS A 571 -19.32 -43.39 -1.42
CA LYS A 571 -19.91 -42.52 -2.43
C LYS A 571 -19.22 -41.15 -2.45
N GLU A 572 -18.94 -40.58 -1.29
CA GLU A 572 -18.20 -39.32 -1.15
C GLU A 572 -16.76 -39.45 -1.67
N LYS A 573 -16.04 -40.55 -1.35
CA LYS A 573 -14.72 -40.87 -1.94
C LYS A 573 -14.75 -41.02 -3.47
N VAL A 574 -15.75 -41.70 -4.02
CA VAL A 574 -15.94 -41.86 -5.47
C VAL A 574 -16.24 -40.52 -6.15
N MET A 575 -17.04 -39.65 -5.54
CA MET A 575 -17.28 -38.30 -6.08
C MET A 575 -16.01 -37.44 -6.05
N ALA A 576 -15.24 -37.50 -4.96
CA ALA A 576 -13.97 -36.79 -4.85
C ALA A 576 -12.94 -37.27 -5.90
N SER A 577 -12.78 -38.59 -6.11
CA SER A 577 -11.86 -39.13 -7.12
C SER A 577 -12.29 -38.78 -8.56
N HIS A 578 -13.59 -38.71 -8.82
CA HIS A 578 -14.13 -38.29 -10.12
C HIS A 578 -13.99 -36.78 -10.37
N GLY A 579 -14.18 -35.95 -9.34
CA GLY A 579 -13.90 -34.51 -9.41
C GLY A 579 -12.42 -34.22 -9.65
N LEU A 580 -11.53 -34.93 -8.94
CA LEU A 580 -10.08 -34.85 -9.13
C LEU A 580 -9.68 -35.25 -10.56
N LEU A 581 -10.24 -36.35 -11.09
CA LEU A 581 -10.00 -36.79 -12.47
C LEU A 581 -10.40 -35.72 -13.50
N ARG A 582 -11.59 -35.10 -13.35
CA ARG A 582 -12.03 -33.99 -14.22
C ARG A 582 -11.10 -32.80 -14.16
N ALA A 583 -10.59 -32.44 -12.98
CA ALA A 583 -9.64 -31.33 -12.82
C ALA A 583 -8.30 -31.62 -13.51
N TYR A 584 -7.80 -32.85 -13.45
CA TYR A 584 -6.62 -33.28 -14.21
C TYR A 584 -6.89 -33.25 -15.73
N GLU A 585 -8.03 -33.75 -16.20
CA GLU A 585 -8.40 -33.75 -17.62
C GLU A 585 -8.54 -32.32 -18.19
N ALA A 586 -9.16 -31.40 -17.43
CA ALA A 586 -9.28 -30.00 -17.80
C ALA A 586 -7.91 -29.30 -17.89
N LYS A 587 -7.05 -29.50 -16.88
CA LYS A 587 -5.69 -28.93 -16.87
C LYS A 587 -4.80 -29.52 -17.97
N ASN A 588 -5.01 -30.78 -18.37
CA ASN A 588 -4.29 -31.37 -19.50
C ASN A 588 -4.68 -30.70 -20.82
N LYS A 589 -5.99 -30.41 -21.01
CA LYS A 589 -6.51 -29.68 -22.18
C LYS A 589 -5.95 -28.26 -22.27
N GLU A 590 -5.88 -27.55 -21.13
CA GLU A 590 -5.27 -26.22 -21.02
C GLU A 590 -3.79 -26.24 -21.47
N VAL A 591 -2.99 -27.17 -20.96
CA VAL A 591 -1.59 -27.36 -21.35
C VAL A 591 -1.43 -27.79 -22.82
N GLU A 592 -2.36 -28.58 -23.36
CA GLU A 592 -2.37 -28.93 -24.80
C GLU A 592 -2.72 -27.74 -25.71
N GLU A 593 -3.56 -26.81 -25.24
CA GLU A 593 -3.88 -25.56 -25.94
C GLU A 593 -2.72 -24.55 -25.84
N GLU A 594 -2.07 -24.44 -24.69
CA GLU A 594 -0.85 -23.63 -24.50
C GLU A 594 0.31 -24.12 -25.40
N ASN A 595 0.56 -25.44 -25.44
CA ASN A 595 1.59 -26.02 -26.31
C ASN A 595 1.30 -25.76 -27.80
N LYS A 596 0.04 -25.72 -28.23
CA LYS A 596 -0.32 -25.33 -29.61
C LYS A 596 0.04 -23.87 -29.88
N ARG A 597 -0.36 -22.94 -29.00
CA ARG A 597 -0.01 -21.51 -29.11
C ARG A 597 1.50 -21.29 -29.20
N LEU A 598 2.27 -21.87 -28.27
CA LEU A 598 3.73 -21.79 -28.26
C LEU A 598 4.37 -22.42 -29.50
N THR A 599 3.79 -23.49 -30.05
CA THR A 599 4.26 -24.10 -31.31
C THR A 599 4.00 -23.18 -32.51
N ASP A 600 2.87 -22.47 -32.54
CA ASP A 600 2.52 -21.54 -33.62
C ASP A 600 3.31 -20.22 -33.53
N GLU A 601 3.59 -19.72 -32.33
CA GLU A 601 4.52 -18.61 -32.07
C GLU A 601 5.95 -18.96 -32.49
N LEU A 602 6.44 -20.15 -32.13
CA LEU A 602 7.73 -20.66 -32.61
C LEU A 602 7.75 -20.81 -34.14
N ARG A 603 6.60 -21.06 -34.78
CA ARG A 603 6.47 -21.12 -36.24
C ARG A 603 6.53 -19.71 -36.86
N LYS A 604 5.92 -18.69 -36.24
CA LYS A 604 6.03 -17.28 -36.64
C LYS A 604 7.47 -16.75 -36.53
N LEU A 605 8.11 -16.91 -35.37
CA LEU A 605 9.48 -16.46 -35.14
C LEU A 605 10.47 -17.09 -36.14
N LYS A 606 10.27 -18.36 -36.51
CA LYS A 606 11.07 -19.06 -37.54
C LYS A 606 10.82 -18.59 -38.98
N LEU A 607 9.71 -17.90 -39.24
CA LEU A 607 9.44 -17.26 -40.54
C LEU A 607 10.06 -15.86 -40.57
N GLU A 608 9.90 -15.06 -39.51
CA GLU A 608 10.53 -13.74 -39.38
C GLU A 608 12.06 -13.83 -39.52
N HIS A 609 12.69 -14.84 -38.89
CA HIS A 609 14.13 -15.07 -38.98
C HIS A 609 14.65 -15.55 -40.35
N ARG A 610 13.78 -15.69 -41.38
CA ARG A 610 14.19 -16.01 -42.76
C ARG A 610 14.29 -14.79 -43.68
N TYR A 611 13.85 -13.61 -43.24
CA TYR A 611 13.84 -12.40 -44.08
C TYR A 611 15.10 -11.52 -43.97
N THR A 612 16.07 -11.89 -43.11
CA THR A 612 17.33 -11.15 -42.90
C THR A 612 18.55 -11.80 -43.56
N HIS A 613 18.43 -12.16 -44.84
CA HIS A 613 19.57 -12.55 -45.69
C HIS A 613 20.13 -11.34 -46.44
N LEU A 614 21.29 -10.81 -45.99
CA LEU A 614 22.11 -9.89 -46.78
C LEU A 614 22.98 -10.65 -47.81
N PRO A 615 23.44 -10.01 -48.91
CA PRO A 615 24.07 -10.71 -50.04
C PRO A 615 25.47 -11.27 -49.74
N PRO A 616 25.93 -12.30 -50.49
CA PRO A 616 27.22 -12.95 -50.26
C PRO A 616 28.40 -12.12 -50.83
N ILE A 617 29.25 -11.60 -49.96
CA ILE A 617 30.60 -11.14 -50.35
C ILE A 617 31.50 -12.37 -50.53
N SER A 618 32.32 -12.38 -51.57
CA SER A 618 33.06 -13.56 -52.03
C SER A 618 34.58 -13.39 -51.96
N LYS A 619 35.29 -14.52 -52.02
CA LYS A 619 36.75 -14.70 -52.18
C LYS A 619 37.63 -14.45 -50.93
N LEU A 620 37.92 -15.57 -50.25
CA LEU A 620 39.25 -16.10 -49.87
C LEU A 620 40.52 -15.27 -50.21
N PRO A 621 41.65 -15.39 -49.45
CA PRO A 621 42.06 -16.62 -48.75
C PRO A 621 42.57 -16.49 -47.29
N GLN A 622 42.85 -17.65 -46.69
CA GLN A 622 43.63 -17.86 -45.45
C GLN A 622 45.15 -17.98 -45.79
N PRO A 623 46.06 -18.44 -44.89
CA PRO A 623 46.10 -18.48 -43.42
C PRO A 623 47.46 -17.91 -42.84
N VAL A 624 47.75 -18.22 -41.56
CA VAL A 624 49.10 -18.52 -40.97
C VAL A 624 49.73 -17.52 -39.95
N ARG A 625 49.98 -18.07 -38.73
CA ARG A 625 50.95 -17.71 -37.66
C ARG A 625 50.84 -16.39 -36.85
N PHE A 626 50.52 -16.59 -35.56
CA PHE A 626 51.05 -15.92 -34.36
C PHE A 626 52.59 -15.65 -34.42
N PRO A 627 53.20 -14.73 -33.60
CA PRO A 627 52.82 -14.49 -32.19
C PRO A 627 53.06 -13.08 -31.57
N LEU A 628 52.77 -13.00 -30.25
CA LEU A 628 53.28 -12.07 -29.21
C LEU A 628 52.81 -10.59 -29.16
N ASN A 629 52.20 -10.25 -28.01
CA ASN A 629 52.36 -9.04 -27.17
C ASN A 629 52.76 -7.69 -27.84
N SER A 630 52.04 -6.57 -27.64
CA SER A 630 51.67 -6.04 -26.32
C SER A 630 50.83 -4.73 -26.35
N LYS A 631 50.21 -4.41 -25.19
CA LYS A 631 49.94 -3.07 -24.60
C LYS A 631 48.99 -2.04 -25.28
N ARG A 632 48.16 -1.46 -24.39
CA ARG A 632 47.51 -0.12 -24.38
C ARG A 632 46.36 0.16 -25.37
N GLN A 633 45.21 0.48 -24.79
CA GLN A 633 44.36 1.71 -24.89
C GLN A 633 43.03 1.36 -24.13
N SER A 634 42.33 2.19 -23.33
CA SER A 634 41.72 3.54 -23.51
C SER A 634 40.78 3.60 -24.74
N GLU A 635 39.54 4.10 -24.70
CA GLU A 635 38.79 4.77 -23.63
C GLU A 635 37.26 4.70 -23.94
N SER A 636 36.45 5.57 -23.32
CA SER A 636 35.06 5.94 -23.72
C SER A 636 34.02 4.84 -24.05
N GLU A 637 33.20 4.56 -23.04
CA GLU A 637 31.73 4.46 -23.06
C GLU A 637 30.91 4.21 -24.35
N GLY A 638 29.94 3.30 -24.21
CA GLY A 638 28.56 3.50 -24.70
C GLY A 638 28.07 2.56 -25.81
N LYS A 639 26.76 2.37 -26.01
CA LYS A 639 25.61 2.82 -25.20
C LYS A 639 24.34 2.05 -25.66
N LEU A 640 23.32 1.92 -24.79
CA LEU A 640 21.93 1.48 -25.12
C LEU A 640 21.79 -0.03 -25.51
N LYS A 641 20.62 -0.70 -25.46
CA LYS A 641 19.24 -0.29 -25.11
C LYS A 641 18.41 -1.50 -24.56
N PHE A 642 17.76 -1.32 -23.41
CA PHE A 642 16.46 -1.84 -22.94
C PHE A 642 16.03 -3.35 -23.00
N ALA A 643 15.27 -3.70 -21.95
CA ALA A 643 14.41 -4.87 -21.67
C ALA A 643 13.25 -5.05 -22.70
N PRO A 644 12.45 -6.17 -22.74
CA PRO A 644 11.99 -6.95 -21.58
C PRO A 644 11.78 -8.50 -21.65
N LEU A 645 11.84 -9.10 -20.45
CA LEU A 645 10.92 -10.05 -19.75
C LEU A 645 9.69 -10.66 -20.48
N PRO A 646 9.02 -11.73 -19.95
CA PRO A 646 9.42 -12.80 -18.99
C PRO A 646 9.05 -14.18 -19.63
N PRO A 647 8.34 -15.20 -19.04
CA PRO A 647 8.16 -15.73 -17.67
C PRO A 647 8.82 -17.15 -17.54
N ILE A 648 8.43 -18.22 -16.80
CA ILE A 648 7.27 -18.69 -15.99
C ILE A 648 7.76 -19.39 -14.70
N SER A 649 6.84 -19.72 -13.78
CA SER A 649 6.97 -20.51 -12.53
C SER A 649 7.21 -22.03 -12.77
N ASN A 650 7.23 -22.98 -11.81
CA ASN A 650 6.83 -23.13 -10.38
C ASN A 650 7.69 -24.32 -9.81
N SER A 651 8.38 -24.30 -8.66
CA SER A 651 8.00 -24.17 -7.22
C SER A 651 7.97 -25.51 -6.44
N LEU A 652 8.05 -25.41 -5.10
CA LEU A 652 7.88 -26.45 -4.06
C LEU A 652 8.91 -27.61 -3.93
N GLN A 653 9.74 -27.51 -2.89
CA GLN A 653 10.19 -28.67 -2.12
C GLN A 653 9.12 -29.03 -1.07
N CYS A 654 8.87 -30.33 -0.84
CA CYS A 654 8.21 -30.80 0.38
C CYS A 654 9.28 -31.23 1.40
N GLN A 655 9.17 -30.77 2.65
CA GLN A 655 10.04 -31.24 3.73
C GLN A 655 9.54 -32.58 4.30
N GLY A 656 10.38 -33.62 4.22
CA GLY A 656 10.21 -34.88 4.93
C GLY A 656 11.02 -34.90 6.23
N ARG A 657 10.41 -35.33 7.34
CA ARG A 657 11.09 -35.56 8.62
C ARG A 657 12.12 -36.70 8.49
N GLN A 658 13.20 -36.69 9.29
CA GLN A 658 13.29 -37.52 10.52
C GLN A 658 14.66 -37.48 11.24
N ILE A 659 14.58 -37.40 12.58
CA ILE A 659 15.32 -38.17 13.61
C ILE A 659 16.86 -38.18 13.60
N ARG A 660 17.45 -37.78 14.74
CA ARG A 660 18.80 -38.20 15.18
C ARG A 660 18.69 -39.48 16.06
N PRO A 661 19.57 -40.48 15.90
CA PRO A 661 19.68 -41.58 16.86
C PRO A 661 20.40 -41.14 18.16
N PRO A 662 20.20 -41.85 19.29
CA PRO A 662 20.71 -41.45 20.61
C PRO A 662 22.15 -41.94 20.89
N LYS A 663 22.76 -41.39 21.94
CA LYS A 663 23.92 -42.00 22.64
C LYS A 663 23.61 -42.20 24.12
N ARG A 664 24.08 -43.34 24.64
CA ARG A 664 24.16 -43.81 26.03
C ARG A 664 25.37 -44.77 26.11
N PRO A 665 25.87 -45.17 27.28
CA PRO A 665 25.84 -44.48 28.58
C PRO A 665 27.23 -44.47 29.27
N ALA A 666 27.41 -43.54 30.22
CA ALA A 666 28.29 -43.62 31.41
C ALA A 666 28.14 -42.29 32.17
N LEU A 667 28.02 -42.25 33.50
CA LEU A 667 27.81 -43.33 34.47
C LEU A 667 26.74 -42.83 35.47
#